data_AF-A0A0V1G4Y0-F1
#
_entry.id   AF-A0A0V1G4Y0-F1
#
_cell.length_a   1.000
_cell.length_b   1.000
_cell.length_c   1.000
_cell.angle_alpha   90.00
_cell.angle_beta   90.00
_cell.angle_gamma   90.00
#
_symmetry.space_group_name_H-M   'P 1'
#
loop_
_entity.id
_entity.type
_entity.pdbx_description
1 polymer ?
#
loop_
_entity_poly.entity_id
_entity_poly.type
_entity_poly.pdbx_seq_one_letter_code
_entity_poly.pdbx_strand_id
1 'polypeptide(L)'
;MDKLTQYLSSIKPYRDCDFIDRLNSFYTVIGTVCFAVLVSGWSFVGTPIQCWFPAYFKGWWIQYSLDYCYVQNTYFLPFTKSMPMKNYWDLIRNPIDIPESVEKREERLIGYYQWVPFILALVAVCFWMPMAFWRALNMHSGISVKTVCDMTSIVEHVEPLSRQKNVDKIAQLLDHSTVLSARLHGRNLFTGRYILLLYLAVKIYYVINAIMLFFMLQHFLGVDDSFWGARVFYNLVYGRQWEETGNFPRVTICDFEVRELGNVHRHSVQCVLMINMFNEKIFLFFWWWFAILAVLNFVNLLCWIASIIFDSFNSSYVISYLEDTNARLEMSENEFLLNVQDFVKTCLQPDGMFLLRLIGTNSGDIVSKELVNSMWKRYISRKKSNPKQLDDDQSMSEENEPILQNYGDNNNNNGPFTDDSASSSREDFKESSLNPDHLHPKRAVNLHANLKIIIRLKFIHLMFFVDSFLRALTPHNDDDLVDRVNYYYTPIIIAFFSLTLSAKQYVGQPIQCWVPAQFTGAWEQYTENYCFVQNTYFLQLTNQIPVDYVERDSREIGYYQWVPFILALQAFLFYLPCLIWRLTNWYSGISVLGITNMAVDAGNMDYETRKKNVKTVAQHIRQSLYLQRELSTNGKLFGFLIYGKHYGIYVTGLYLFIKFLYILNVVCQFLILNRFLGAQYTFWGFEILRDLAYGREWQESGHFPRVTMCDFDVRVLGNLHRWTVQCVLMINMFNEKIYLFLWWWFFIISIFTFLNFFYWIFVSFNQNMQVNFISRYLRVSDKISDTLPEQRRVGKFVRRELRPDGVFLLRIIASNAGDIIATELIKHLWTVYDAKQNYPTPPPVQSKKNMNYDKNDQSPYKEEKMPLADSN
;
A
#
# COMPACT_ATOMS: atom_id res chain seq x y z
N MET A 1 3.23 21.93 -12.99
CA MET A 1 2.06 21.80 -12.09
C MET A 1 1.13 20.71 -12.57
N ASP A 2 0.83 20.66 -13.87
CA ASP A 2 -0.22 19.85 -14.49
C ASP A 2 -0.16 18.35 -14.16
N LYS A 3 1.03 17.73 -14.10
CA LYS A 3 1.18 16.34 -13.63
C LYS A 3 0.80 16.14 -12.16
N LEU A 4 1.03 17.14 -11.30
CA LEU A 4 0.65 17.10 -9.88
C LEU A 4 -0.86 17.29 -9.71
N THR A 5 -1.49 18.20 -10.46
CA THR A 5 -2.96 18.33 -10.44
C THR A 5 -3.63 17.12 -11.09
N GLN A 6 -3.05 16.51 -12.13
CA GLN A 6 -3.51 15.25 -12.71
C GLN A 6 -3.39 14.08 -11.70
N TYR A 7 -2.32 14.03 -10.93
CA TYR A 7 -2.14 13.03 -9.87
C TYR A 7 -3.13 13.24 -8.70
N LEU A 8 -3.26 14.48 -8.20
CA LEU A 8 -4.20 14.82 -7.13
C LEU A 8 -5.68 14.68 -7.53
N SER A 9 -6.02 14.79 -8.83
CA SER A 9 -7.39 14.57 -9.33
C SER A 9 -7.69 13.12 -9.75
N SER A 10 -6.66 12.29 -9.98
CA SER A 10 -6.84 10.83 -10.10
C SER A 10 -7.04 10.18 -8.73
N ILE A 11 -6.47 10.76 -7.67
CA ILE A 11 -6.72 10.41 -6.28
C ILE A 11 -8.13 10.91 -5.88
N LYS A 12 -9.11 10.01 -5.88
CA LYS A 12 -10.49 10.29 -5.44
C LYS A 12 -10.83 9.56 -4.14
N PRO A 13 -11.67 10.14 -3.25
CA PRO A 13 -12.12 9.45 -2.05
C PRO A 13 -13.05 8.30 -2.45
N TYR A 14 -12.75 7.10 -1.96
CA TYR A 14 -13.57 5.90 -2.21
C TYR A 14 -14.92 5.99 -1.48
N ARG A 15 -15.95 5.36 -2.05
CA ARG A 15 -17.35 5.33 -1.53
C ARG A 15 -17.62 4.19 -0.55
N ASP A 16 -16.59 3.53 -0.02
CA ASP A 16 -16.67 2.31 0.81
C ASP A 16 -16.73 2.56 2.33
N CYS A 17 -17.06 3.79 2.74
CA CYS A 17 -17.04 4.28 4.13
C CYS A 17 -17.80 5.63 4.29
N ASP A 18 -17.95 6.11 5.54
CA ASP A 18 -18.67 7.35 5.86
C ASP A 18 -17.91 8.61 5.37
N PHE A 19 -18.54 9.77 5.46
CA PHE A 19 -17.85 11.06 5.27
C PHE A 19 -16.70 11.25 6.28
N ILE A 20 -16.89 10.86 7.56
CA ILE A 20 -15.88 11.01 8.61
C ILE A 20 -14.65 10.13 8.35
N ASP A 21 -14.82 8.91 7.83
CA ASP A 21 -13.67 8.03 7.53
C ASP A 21 -12.86 8.57 6.35
N ARG A 22 -13.52 9.18 5.36
CA ARG A 22 -12.86 9.93 4.28
C ARG A 22 -12.10 11.15 4.84
N LEU A 23 -12.65 11.86 5.83
CA LEU A 23 -11.97 12.98 6.49
C LEU A 23 -10.64 12.54 7.14
N ASN A 24 -10.64 11.41 7.84
CA ASN A 24 -9.43 10.80 8.40
C ASN A 24 -8.48 10.28 7.29
N SER A 25 -8.92 9.27 6.53
CA SER A 25 -8.05 8.44 5.69
C SER A 25 -7.65 9.04 4.34
N PHE A 26 -8.35 10.07 3.88
CA PHE A 26 -8.11 10.70 2.59
C PHE A 26 -7.68 12.16 2.77
N TYR A 27 -8.55 13.01 3.34
CA TYR A 27 -8.26 14.44 3.43
C TYR A 27 -7.11 14.74 4.40
N THR A 28 -7.08 14.12 5.59
CA THR A 28 -5.99 14.32 6.56
C THR A 28 -4.69 13.68 6.09
N VAL A 29 -4.74 12.49 5.47
CA VAL A 29 -3.56 11.83 4.89
C VAL A 29 -2.93 12.69 3.79
N ILE A 30 -3.72 13.16 2.81
CA ILE A 30 -3.21 14.00 1.71
C ILE A 30 -2.68 15.33 2.26
N GLY A 31 -3.40 15.98 3.17
CA GLY A 31 -2.93 17.21 3.82
C GLY A 31 -1.58 17.01 4.53
N THR A 32 -1.46 15.94 5.32
CA THR A 32 -0.23 15.63 6.07
C THR A 32 0.94 15.26 5.15
N VAL A 33 0.70 14.51 4.07
CA VAL A 33 1.73 14.24 3.05
C VAL A 33 2.18 15.52 2.35
N CYS A 34 1.26 16.43 2.01
CA CYS A 34 1.61 17.73 1.43
C CYS A 34 2.46 18.58 2.39
N PHE A 35 2.14 18.62 3.68
CA PHE A 35 2.98 19.28 4.68
C PHE A 35 4.35 18.59 4.86
N ALA A 36 4.39 17.26 4.89
CA ALA A 36 5.64 16.50 4.97
C ALA A 36 6.58 16.82 3.78
N VAL A 37 6.03 16.84 2.56
CA VAL A 37 6.78 17.19 1.33
C VAL A 37 7.25 18.65 1.35
N LEU A 38 6.44 19.58 1.86
CA LEU A 38 6.80 20.99 1.98
C LEU A 38 7.97 21.20 2.94
N VAL A 39 7.90 20.62 4.15
CA VAL A 39 8.99 20.70 5.14
C VAL A 39 10.22 19.95 4.65
N SER A 40 10.05 18.79 3.99
CA SER A 40 11.18 18.06 3.40
C SER A 40 11.89 18.88 2.31
N GLY A 41 11.16 19.60 1.45
CA GLY A 41 11.76 20.44 0.42
C GLY A 41 12.72 21.49 1.00
N TRP A 42 12.32 22.15 2.09
CA TRP A 42 13.19 23.08 2.82
C TRP A 42 14.32 22.39 3.57
N SER A 43 14.08 21.21 4.15
CA SER A 43 15.07 20.48 4.95
C SER A 43 16.15 19.75 4.13
N PHE A 44 15.85 19.35 2.88
CA PHE A 44 16.79 18.62 2.01
C PHE A 44 17.48 19.50 0.96
N VAL A 45 16.84 20.59 0.51
CA VAL A 45 17.32 21.42 -0.61
C VAL A 45 17.50 22.90 -0.24
N GLY A 46 16.83 23.38 0.82
CA GLY A 46 17.01 24.72 1.34
C GLY A 46 18.15 24.83 2.36
N THR A 47 18.38 26.04 2.87
CA THR A 47 19.23 26.32 4.04
C THR A 47 18.33 26.41 5.29
N PRO A 48 18.26 25.36 6.14
CA PRO A 48 17.30 25.30 7.26
C PRO A 48 17.69 26.18 8.46
N ILE A 49 18.97 26.54 8.55
CA ILE A 49 19.59 27.33 9.63
C ILE A 49 20.48 28.42 9.03
N GLN A 50 20.56 29.58 9.69
CA GLN A 50 21.52 30.64 9.38
C GLN A 50 22.08 31.21 10.68
N CYS A 51 23.39 31.34 10.83
CA CYS A 51 24.03 31.79 12.08
C CYS A 51 24.80 33.09 11.89
N TRP A 52 24.93 33.85 12.98
CA TRP A 52 25.66 35.12 13.04
C TRP A 52 27.13 34.85 13.39
N PHE A 53 28.04 35.21 12.47
CA PHE A 53 29.47 34.98 12.62
C PHE A 53 30.24 36.31 12.77
N PRO A 54 31.31 36.35 13.59
CA PRO A 54 32.25 37.46 13.63
C PRO A 54 32.89 37.75 12.26
N ALA A 55 33.19 39.01 11.96
CA ALA A 55 33.67 39.47 10.64
C ALA A 55 35.03 38.89 10.18
N TYR A 56 35.75 38.14 11.02
CA TYR A 56 36.96 37.40 10.62
C TYR A 56 36.66 36.04 9.96
N PHE A 57 35.44 35.53 10.05
CA PHE A 57 35.06 34.26 9.44
C PHE A 57 35.06 34.35 7.91
N LYS A 58 35.62 33.31 7.26
CA LYS A 58 35.58 33.13 5.80
C LYS A 58 34.28 32.45 5.37
N GLY A 59 33.86 32.68 4.12
CA GLY A 59 32.60 32.16 3.60
C GLY A 59 32.47 30.63 3.66
N TRP A 60 33.58 29.90 3.52
CA TRP A 60 33.62 28.44 3.63
C TRP A 60 33.50 27.94 5.07
N TRP A 61 34.19 28.58 6.02
CA TRP A 61 34.02 28.32 7.45
C TRP A 61 32.57 28.57 7.91
N ILE A 62 31.89 29.56 7.31
CA ILE A 62 30.46 29.79 7.54
C ILE A 62 29.65 28.57 7.09
N GLN A 63 29.80 28.07 5.86
CA GLN A 63 29.06 26.88 5.40
C GLN A 63 29.34 25.64 6.24
N TYR A 64 30.62 25.37 6.54
CA TYR A 64 31.03 24.29 7.46
C TYR A 64 30.30 24.39 8.80
N SER A 65 30.26 25.58 9.40
CA SER A 65 29.65 25.81 10.70
C SER A 65 28.12 25.74 10.65
N LEU A 66 27.48 26.17 9.55
CA LEU A 66 26.04 26.01 9.33
C LEU A 66 25.65 24.53 9.27
N ASP A 67 26.38 23.72 8.50
CA ASP A 67 26.14 22.29 8.40
C ASP A 67 26.42 21.59 9.74
N TYR A 68 27.51 21.96 10.44
CA TYR A 68 27.79 21.48 11.80
C TYR A 68 26.62 21.77 12.75
N CYS A 69 26.14 23.02 12.79
CA CYS A 69 25.07 23.46 13.69
C CYS A 69 23.66 23.00 13.28
N TYR A 70 23.47 22.46 12.07
CA TYR A 70 22.25 21.74 11.73
C TYR A 70 22.29 20.28 12.22
N VAL A 71 23.46 19.66 12.14
CA VAL A 71 23.68 18.21 12.32
C VAL A 71 23.99 17.84 13.80
N GLN A 72 24.64 18.74 14.54
CA GLN A 72 24.71 18.73 16.00
C GLN A 72 23.55 19.58 16.57
N ASN A 73 22.90 19.10 17.62
CA ASN A 73 21.69 19.73 18.17
C ASN A 73 21.99 21.14 18.73
N THR A 74 21.05 22.08 18.58
CA THR A 74 21.16 23.47 19.10
C THR A 74 20.38 23.64 20.41
N TYR A 75 20.68 24.62 21.25
CA TYR A 75 19.95 24.87 22.50
C TYR A 75 19.36 26.28 22.61
N PHE A 76 18.33 26.43 23.43
CA PHE A 76 17.67 27.71 23.67
C PHE A 76 18.04 28.32 25.03
N LEU A 77 18.30 29.63 25.05
CA LEU A 77 18.39 30.46 26.25
C LEU A 77 17.31 31.56 26.18
N PRO A 78 16.43 31.71 27.20
CA PRO A 78 15.38 32.73 27.19
C PRO A 78 15.93 34.13 27.48
N PHE A 79 15.58 35.10 26.64
CA PHE A 79 15.99 36.51 26.77
C PHE A 79 15.42 37.21 28.02
N THR A 80 14.34 36.67 28.60
CA THR A 80 13.56 37.30 29.69
C THR A 80 14.22 37.28 31.07
N LYS A 81 15.38 36.64 31.24
CA LYS A 81 16.12 36.66 32.51
C LYS A 81 16.90 37.95 32.77
N SER A 82 17.18 38.76 31.75
CA SER A 82 17.78 40.08 31.93
C SER A 82 16.72 41.16 32.22
N MET A 83 16.98 41.99 33.22
CA MET A 83 16.19 43.19 33.57
C MET A 83 16.02 44.11 32.34
N PRO A 84 14.86 44.77 32.12
CA PRO A 84 14.63 45.61 30.94
C PRO A 84 15.70 46.70 30.83
N MET A 85 16.52 46.60 29.78
CA MET A 85 17.68 47.45 29.54
C MET A 85 17.26 48.91 29.37
N LYS A 86 17.86 49.82 30.13
CA LYS A 86 17.64 51.27 30.00
C LYS A 86 18.82 51.97 29.33
N ASN A 87 20.02 51.43 29.46
CA ASN A 87 21.24 51.95 28.84
C ASN A 87 22.12 50.82 28.30
N TYR A 88 22.98 51.15 27.33
CA TYR A 88 24.03 50.25 26.80
C TYR A 88 24.91 49.63 27.92
N TRP A 89 25.20 50.39 28.97
CA TRP A 89 25.97 49.94 30.13
C TRP A 89 25.28 48.88 31.00
N ASP A 90 24.00 48.58 30.77
CA ASP A 90 23.29 47.48 31.45
C ASP A 90 23.62 46.13 30.79
N LEU A 91 23.86 46.14 29.48
CA LEU A 91 24.19 44.96 28.65
C LEU A 91 25.57 44.38 29.00
N ILE A 92 26.51 45.23 29.43
CA ILE A 92 27.84 44.82 29.92
C ILE A 92 27.79 44.30 31.36
N ARG A 93 26.81 44.73 32.17
CA ARG A 93 26.72 44.39 33.60
C ARG A 93 25.92 43.12 33.89
N ASN A 94 24.95 42.78 33.04
CA ASN A 94 24.13 41.57 33.15
C ASN A 94 24.16 40.80 31.81
N PRO A 95 25.29 40.16 31.44
CA PRO A 95 25.32 39.25 30.30
C PRO A 95 24.34 38.08 30.47
N ILE A 96 23.87 37.52 29.35
CA ILE A 96 23.17 36.23 29.35
C ILE A 96 24.24 35.14 29.33
N ASP A 97 24.73 34.76 30.51
CA ASP A 97 25.80 33.77 30.63
C ASP A 97 25.39 32.40 30.09
N ILE A 98 26.20 31.88 29.16
CA ILE A 98 26.03 30.52 28.63
C ILE A 98 26.47 29.54 29.72
N PRO A 99 25.63 28.60 30.21
CA PRO A 99 25.96 27.75 31.35
C PRO A 99 27.29 27.01 31.17
N GLU A 100 28.24 27.13 32.11
CA GLU A 100 29.55 26.49 31.97
C GLU A 100 29.46 24.95 32.01
N SER A 101 28.58 24.42 32.85
CA SER A 101 28.25 22.99 32.95
C SER A 101 27.56 22.46 31.70
N VAL A 102 28.12 21.42 31.09
CA VAL A 102 27.62 20.76 29.87
C VAL A 102 26.19 20.23 30.04
N GLU A 103 25.92 19.53 31.15
CA GLU A 103 24.60 18.96 31.51
C GLU A 103 23.45 19.98 31.33
N LYS A 104 23.64 21.23 31.77
CA LYS A 104 22.63 22.31 31.70
C LYS A 104 22.48 22.96 30.32
N ARG A 105 23.35 22.59 29.37
CA ARG A 105 23.17 22.84 27.92
C ARG A 105 22.39 21.68 27.31
N GLU A 106 22.74 20.45 27.68
CA GLU A 106 22.10 19.20 27.22
C GLU A 106 20.61 19.13 27.60
N GLU A 107 20.25 19.51 28.83
CA GLU A 107 18.87 19.73 29.30
C GLU A 107 18.03 20.66 28.39
N ARG A 108 18.65 21.45 27.52
CA ARG A 108 18.01 22.47 26.68
C ARG A 108 18.23 22.26 25.19
N LEU A 109 18.73 21.08 24.79
CA LEU A 109 18.94 20.74 23.39
C LEU A 109 17.62 20.54 22.65
N ILE A 110 17.63 20.98 21.39
CA ILE A 110 16.50 21.02 20.48
C ILE A 110 16.95 20.33 19.19
N GLY A 111 16.56 19.06 19.05
CA GLY A 111 16.82 18.25 17.84
C GLY A 111 15.57 17.95 17.01
N TYR A 112 14.36 18.25 17.51
CA TYR A 112 13.10 17.77 16.88
C TYR A 112 12.93 18.25 15.43
N TYR A 113 13.47 19.41 15.05
CA TYR A 113 13.35 19.95 13.69
C TYR A 113 13.96 19.02 12.62
N GLN A 114 14.98 18.22 12.98
CA GLN A 114 15.59 17.20 12.12
C GLN A 114 14.61 16.08 11.75
N TRP A 115 13.61 15.82 12.60
CA TRP A 115 12.72 14.67 12.52
C TRP A 115 11.33 14.98 11.96
N VAL A 116 10.93 16.26 11.89
CA VAL A 116 9.57 16.68 11.50
C VAL A 116 9.06 16.03 10.20
N PRO A 117 9.83 15.94 9.09
CA PRO A 117 9.35 15.29 7.86
C PRO A 117 8.97 13.82 8.07
N PHE A 118 9.74 13.10 8.89
CA PHE A 118 9.52 11.67 9.17
C PHE A 118 8.33 11.46 10.10
N ILE A 119 8.15 12.32 11.11
CA ILE A 119 6.98 12.29 11.99
C ILE A 119 5.71 12.60 11.21
N LEU A 120 5.70 13.61 10.33
CA LEU A 120 4.53 13.89 9.49
C LEU A 120 4.21 12.73 8.53
N ALA A 121 5.22 12.07 7.97
CA ALA A 121 5.00 10.84 7.18
C ALA A 121 4.41 9.70 8.03
N LEU A 122 4.88 9.49 9.26
CA LEU A 122 4.34 8.51 10.19
C LEU A 122 2.87 8.80 10.54
N VAL A 123 2.53 10.06 10.86
CA VAL A 123 1.15 10.50 11.12
C VAL A 123 0.23 10.18 9.93
N ALA A 124 0.69 10.42 8.70
CA ALA A 124 -0.07 10.09 7.49
C ALA A 124 -0.31 8.57 7.34
N VAL A 125 0.70 7.74 7.64
CA VAL A 125 0.55 6.26 7.66
C VAL A 125 -0.43 5.81 8.75
N CYS A 126 -0.38 6.40 9.95
CA CYS A 126 -1.27 6.11 11.05
C CYS A 126 -2.76 6.37 10.72
N PHE A 127 -3.08 7.46 10.02
CA PHE A 127 -4.45 7.74 9.53
C PHE A 127 -4.88 6.88 8.34
N TRP A 128 -3.94 6.39 7.52
CA TRP A 128 -4.23 5.53 6.36
C TRP A 128 -4.46 4.06 6.75
N MET A 129 -3.68 3.55 7.72
CA MET A 129 -3.70 2.16 8.17
C MET A 129 -5.11 1.58 8.48
N PRO A 130 -6.03 2.26 9.19
CA PRO A 130 -7.38 1.73 9.43
C PRO A 130 -8.19 1.42 8.15
N MET A 131 -8.03 2.19 7.06
CA MET A 131 -8.69 1.86 5.79
C MET A 131 -7.98 0.73 5.02
N ALA A 132 -6.67 0.61 5.16
CA ALA A 132 -5.94 -0.54 4.62
C ALA A 132 -6.42 -1.84 5.31
N PHE A 133 -6.59 -1.79 6.64
CA PHE A 133 -7.12 -2.88 7.46
C PHE A 133 -8.58 -3.22 7.13
N TRP A 134 -9.47 -2.22 7.03
CA TRP A 134 -10.86 -2.37 6.56
C TRP A 134 -10.92 -3.15 5.25
N ARG A 135 -10.17 -2.69 4.24
CA ARG A 135 -10.19 -3.30 2.89
C ARG A 135 -9.60 -4.70 2.88
N ALA A 136 -8.49 -4.93 3.58
CA ALA A 136 -7.85 -6.25 3.66
C ALA A 136 -8.79 -7.30 4.27
N LEU A 137 -9.47 -6.99 5.37
CA LEU A 137 -10.37 -7.95 6.03
C LEU A 137 -11.75 -8.04 5.38
N ASN A 138 -12.26 -6.97 4.77
CA ASN A 138 -13.51 -7.00 4.01
C ASN A 138 -13.35 -7.78 2.69
N MET A 139 -12.15 -7.89 2.13
CA MET A 139 -11.88 -8.75 0.96
C MET A 139 -12.21 -10.25 1.25
N HIS A 140 -12.17 -10.66 2.52
CA HIS A 140 -12.56 -12.01 2.97
C HIS A 140 -14.04 -12.16 3.32
N SER A 141 -14.87 -11.10 3.28
CA SER A 141 -16.31 -11.19 3.59
C SER A 141 -17.13 -11.88 2.48
N GLY A 142 -16.55 -12.00 1.28
CA GLY A 142 -17.22 -12.47 0.07
C GLY A 142 -18.09 -11.41 -0.63
N ILE A 143 -18.39 -10.28 0.03
CA ILE A 143 -19.16 -9.17 -0.53
C ILE A 143 -18.27 -7.93 -0.52
N SER A 144 -17.72 -7.55 -1.68
CA SER A 144 -16.96 -6.32 -1.82
C SER A 144 -17.88 -5.10 -1.69
N VAL A 145 -18.04 -4.59 -0.47
CA VAL A 145 -18.84 -3.39 -0.14
C VAL A 145 -18.55 -2.23 -1.11
N LYS A 146 -17.27 -2.02 -1.45
CA LYS A 146 -16.86 -1.06 -2.48
C LYS A 146 -17.58 -1.29 -3.82
N THR A 147 -17.57 -2.51 -4.35
CA THR A 147 -18.24 -2.83 -5.64
C THR A 147 -19.73 -2.55 -5.56
N VAL A 148 -20.39 -2.83 -4.42
CA VAL A 148 -21.81 -2.50 -4.23
C VAL A 148 -22.04 -0.99 -4.25
N CYS A 149 -21.28 -0.20 -3.47
CA CYS A 149 -21.41 1.26 -3.42
C CYS A 149 -21.03 1.94 -4.75
N ASP A 150 -20.04 1.41 -5.47
CA ASP A 150 -19.69 1.87 -6.82
C ASP A 150 -20.85 1.57 -7.78
N MET A 151 -21.42 0.35 -7.77
CA MET A 151 -22.59 -0.04 -8.58
C MET A 151 -23.83 0.81 -8.28
N THR A 152 -24.22 1.02 -7.02
CA THR A 152 -25.39 1.85 -6.67
C THR A 152 -25.22 3.30 -7.13
N SER A 153 -23.99 3.83 -7.03
CA SER A 153 -23.69 5.21 -7.45
C SER A 153 -23.58 5.41 -8.97
N ILE A 154 -23.37 4.34 -9.76
CA ILE A 154 -23.56 4.38 -11.21
C ILE A 154 -25.06 4.41 -11.53
N VAL A 155 -25.84 3.55 -10.85
CA VAL A 155 -27.29 3.39 -11.02
C VAL A 155 -28.07 4.66 -10.63
N GLU A 156 -27.57 5.46 -9.69
CA GLU A 156 -28.08 6.79 -9.34
C GLU A 156 -28.25 7.72 -10.57
N HIS A 157 -27.31 7.67 -11.52
CA HIS A 157 -27.29 8.54 -12.70
C HIS A 157 -27.99 7.94 -13.94
N VAL A 158 -28.75 6.86 -13.79
CA VAL A 158 -29.45 6.16 -14.87
C VAL A 158 -30.94 6.52 -14.92
N GLU A 159 -31.49 6.59 -16.14
CA GLU A 159 -32.91 6.78 -16.43
C GLU A 159 -33.82 5.80 -15.65
N PRO A 160 -34.94 6.24 -15.03
CA PRO A 160 -35.67 5.47 -14.01
C PRO A 160 -36.09 4.04 -14.41
N LEU A 161 -36.56 3.82 -15.64
CA LEU A 161 -36.95 2.47 -16.11
C LEU A 161 -35.76 1.51 -16.25
N SER A 162 -34.58 2.04 -16.56
CA SER A 162 -33.32 1.29 -16.60
C SER A 162 -32.69 1.18 -15.22
N ARG A 163 -32.87 2.20 -14.36
CA ARG A 163 -32.47 2.22 -12.96
C ARG A 163 -33.12 1.08 -12.19
N GLN A 164 -34.45 0.96 -12.22
CA GLN A 164 -35.17 -0.09 -11.49
C GLN A 164 -34.68 -1.49 -11.88
N LYS A 165 -34.49 -1.77 -13.18
CA LYS A 165 -33.96 -3.05 -13.67
C LYS A 165 -32.55 -3.35 -13.14
N ASN A 166 -31.71 -2.33 -12.95
CA ASN A 166 -30.38 -2.51 -12.38
C ASN A 166 -30.41 -2.63 -10.84
N VAL A 167 -31.31 -1.91 -10.16
CA VAL A 167 -31.58 -2.10 -8.72
C VAL A 167 -32.08 -3.53 -8.45
N ASP A 168 -32.97 -4.07 -9.29
CA ASP A 168 -33.46 -5.45 -9.17
C ASP A 168 -32.35 -6.51 -9.33
N LYS A 169 -31.30 -6.24 -10.13
CA LYS A 169 -30.09 -7.08 -10.21
C LYS A 169 -29.23 -6.97 -8.94
N ILE A 170 -29.05 -5.76 -8.40
CA ILE A 170 -28.28 -5.53 -7.17
C ILE A 170 -28.98 -6.23 -5.99
N ALA A 171 -30.30 -6.09 -5.87
CA ALA A 171 -31.11 -6.82 -4.89
C ALA A 171 -30.94 -8.34 -5.03
N GLN A 172 -30.87 -8.87 -6.25
CA GLN A 172 -30.63 -10.30 -6.50
C GLN A 172 -29.22 -10.76 -6.13
N LEU A 173 -28.20 -9.93 -6.37
CA LEU A 173 -26.81 -10.21 -5.98
C LEU A 173 -26.68 -10.25 -4.46
N LEU A 174 -27.24 -9.26 -3.78
CA LEU A 174 -27.25 -9.17 -2.32
C LEU A 174 -27.99 -10.35 -1.70
N ASP A 175 -29.20 -10.65 -2.15
CA ASP A 175 -30.03 -11.76 -1.65
C ASP A 175 -29.38 -13.15 -1.89
N HIS A 176 -28.69 -13.35 -3.01
CA HIS A 176 -27.89 -14.56 -3.23
C HIS A 176 -26.70 -14.63 -2.26
N SER A 177 -26.06 -13.49 -1.97
CA SER A 177 -24.86 -13.43 -1.11
C SER A 177 -25.15 -13.62 0.38
N THR A 178 -26.27 -13.10 0.91
CA THR A 178 -26.68 -13.32 2.31
C THR A 178 -27.01 -14.79 2.55
N VAL A 179 -27.79 -15.42 1.67
CA VAL A 179 -28.11 -16.85 1.71
C VAL A 179 -26.86 -17.72 1.61
N LEU A 180 -25.91 -17.36 0.73
CA LEU A 180 -24.64 -18.10 0.59
C LEU A 180 -23.72 -17.93 1.82
N SER A 181 -23.64 -16.72 2.39
CA SER A 181 -22.83 -16.46 3.59
C SER A 181 -23.33 -17.23 4.81
N ALA A 182 -24.66 -17.32 4.99
CA ALA A 182 -25.29 -18.13 6.03
C ALA A 182 -24.92 -19.64 5.91
N ARG A 183 -24.79 -20.17 4.68
CA ARG A 183 -24.34 -21.55 4.43
C ARG A 183 -22.82 -21.72 4.61
N LEU A 184 -22.01 -20.70 4.30
CA LEU A 184 -20.54 -20.70 4.42
C LEU A 184 -20.02 -20.76 5.86
N HIS A 185 -20.73 -20.11 6.79
CA HIS A 185 -20.22 -19.84 8.14
C HIS A 185 -20.98 -20.58 9.26
N GLY A 186 -22.14 -21.17 8.99
CA GLY A 186 -22.91 -21.95 9.97
C GLY A 186 -23.41 -21.12 11.17
N ARG A 187 -23.93 -21.76 12.22
CA ARG A 187 -24.40 -21.09 13.45
C ARG A 187 -23.24 -20.67 14.36
N ASN A 188 -22.28 -19.93 13.82
CA ASN A 188 -21.23 -19.25 14.58
C ASN A 188 -21.74 -17.91 15.14
N LEU A 189 -21.09 -17.39 16.18
CA LEU A 189 -21.50 -16.15 16.87
C LEU A 189 -21.44 -14.87 16.00
N PHE A 190 -20.88 -14.96 14.80
CA PHE A 190 -20.60 -13.82 13.89
C PHE A 190 -21.42 -13.82 12.59
N THR A 191 -22.22 -14.85 12.29
CA THR A 191 -23.07 -14.86 11.07
C THR A 191 -24.03 -13.68 11.04
N GLY A 192 -24.00 -12.90 9.96
CA GLY A 192 -24.85 -11.71 9.78
C GLY A 192 -24.43 -10.46 10.57
N ARG A 193 -23.27 -10.51 11.26
CA ARG A 193 -22.71 -9.40 12.06
C ARG A 193 -21.23 -9.12 11.77
N TYR A 194 -20.60 -9.83 10.83
CA TYR A 194 -19.15 -9.78 10.63
C TYR A 194 -18.70 -8.46 10.02
N ILE A 195 -19.39 -7.96 8.99
CA ILE A 195 -19.03 -6.74 8.28
C ILE A 195 -19.22 -5.53 9.21
N LEU A 196 -20.31 -5.49 9.97
CA LEU A 196 -20.62 -4.44 10.93
C LEU A 196 -19.67 -4.42 12.14
N LEU A 197 -19.32 -5.60 12.71
CA LEU A 197 -18.34 -5.67 13.79
C LEU A 197 -16.92 -5.31 13.32
N LEU A 198 -16.54 -5.69 12.10
CA LEU A 198 -15.29 -5.27 11.48
C LEU A 198 -15.26 -3.74 11.27
N TYR A 199 -16.37 -3.14 10.82
CA TYR A 199 -16.47 -1.69 10.67
C TYR A 199 -16.39 -0.96 12.01
N LEU A 200 -17.06 -1.48 13.04
CA LEU A 200 -16.99 -0.95 14.40
C LEU A 200 -15.55 -1.01 14.97
N ALA A 201 -14.81 -2.09 14.72
CA ALA A 201 -13.40 -2.18 15.10
C ALA A 201 -12.54 -1.10 14.41
N VAL A 202 -12.84 -0.75 13.16
CA VAL A 202 -12.18 0.36 12.43
C VAL A 202 -12.56 1.72 13.03
N LYS A 203 -13.81 1.95 13.45
CA LYS A 203 -14.21 3.17 14.19
C LYS A 203 -13.46 3.31 15.52
N ILE A 204 -13.36 2.22 16.27
CA ILE A 204 -12.60 2.17 17.53
C ILE A 204 -11.11 2.45 17.27
N TYR A 205 -10.54 1.89 16.20
CA TYR A 205 -9.17 2.17 15.78
C TYR A 205 -8.94 3.67 15.52
N TYR A 206 -9.85 4.36 14.82
CA TYR A 206 -9.72 5.82 14.60
C TYR A 206 -9.70 6.63 15.89
N VAL A 207 -10.52 6.27 16.89
CA VAL A 207 -10.54 6.95 18.19
C VAL A 207 -9.22 6.69 18.96
N ILE A 208 -8.76 5.43 19.00
CA ILE A 208 -7.48 5.07 19.63
C ILE A 208 -6.31 5.80 18.94
N ASN A 209 -6.30 5.82 17.60
CA ASN A 209 -5.28 6.48 16.80
C ASN A 209 -5.23 8.00 17.07
N ALA A 210 -6.40 8.67 17.11
CA ALA A 210 -6.46 10.09 17.42
C ALA A 210 -5.91 10.41 18.82
N ILE A 211 -6.21 9.57 19.83
CA ILE A 211 -5.68 9.73 21.19
C ILE A 211 -4.17 9.45 21.24
N MET A 212 -3.69 8.38 20.59
CA MET A 212 -2.27 8.03 20.52
C MET A 212 -1.44 9.15 19.87
N LEU A 213 -1.96 9.79 18.83
CA LEU A 213 -1.31 10.89 18.14
C LEU A 213 -1.09 12.13 19.03
N PHE A 214 -1.98 12.41 19.98
CA PHE A 214 -1.77 13.49 20.97
C PHE A 214 -0.57 13.20 21.87
N PHE A 215 -0.50 12.01 22.47
CA PHE A 215 0.63 11.61 23.32
C PHE A 215 1.94 11.52 22.53
N MET A 216 1.88 11.04 21.29
CA MET A 216 3.05 10.99 20.40
C MET A 216 3.60 12.40 20.09
N LEU A 217 2.73 13.37 19.78
CA LEU A 217 3.15 14.76 19.55
C LEU A 217 3.68 15.44 20.82
N GLN A 218 3.06 15.18 21.97
CA GLN A 218 3.52 15.68 23.27
C GLN A 218 4.96 15.21 23.56
N HIS A 219 5.20 13.91 23.47
CA HIS A 219 6.53 13.32 23.71
C HIS A 219 7.56 13.79 22.66
N PHE A 220 7.17 13.86 21.38
CA PHE A 220 8.04 14.31 20.30
C PHE A 220 8.53 15.76 20.44
N LEU A 221 7.69 16.65 20.97
CA LEU A 221 8.06 18.05 21.20
C LEU A 221 8.78 18.28 22.54
N GLY A 222 8.89 17.26 23.39
CA GLY A 222 9.51 17.38 24.71
C GLY A 222 8.74 18.28 25.69
N VAL A 223 7.40 18.29 25.60
CA VAL A 223 6.55 19.18 26.43
C VAL A 223 5.72 18.38 27.43
N ASP A 224 5.77 18.76 28.71
CA ASP A 224 5.09 18.05 29.81
C ASP A 224 3.55 18.07 29.70
N ASP A 225 2.97 19.09 29.06
CA ASP A 225 1.53 19.30 28.94
C ASP A 225 0.94 18.77 27.63
N SER A 226 -0.03 17.85 27.69
CA SER A 226 -0.81 17.40 26.50
C SER A 226 -1.59 18.55 25.82
N PHE A 227 -1.94 19.59 26.59
CA PHE A 227 -2.66 20.79 26.12
C PHE A 227 -1.73 21.90 25.61
N TRP A 228 -0.46 21.60 25.31
CA TRP A 228 0.51 22.58 24.80
C TRP A 228 -0.01 23.40 23.61
N GLY A 229 -0.75 22.79 22.68
CA GLY A 229 -1.25 23.49 21.49
C GLY A 229 -2.26 24.60 21.80
N ALA A 230 -3.17 24.35 22.75
CA ALA A 230 -4.07 25.38 23.26
C ALA A 230 -3.33 26.48 24.03
N ARG A 231 -2.31 26.13 24.83
CA ARG A 231 -1.50 27.11 25.58
C ARG A 231 -0.64 27.99 24.65
N VAL A 232 -0.04 27.40 23.61
CA VAL A 232 0.73 28.15 22.60
C VAL A 232 -0.22 29.04 21.78
N PHE A 233 -1.39 28.54 21.36
CA PHE A 233 -2.41 29.36 20.69
C PHE A 233 -2.86 30.55 21.56
N TYR A 234 -3.14 30.32 22.85
CA TYR A 234 -3.45 31.36 23.82
C TYR A 234 -2.32 32.40 23.90
N ASN A 235 -1.07 31.97 24.14
CA ASN A 235 0.08 32.86 24.23
C ASN A 235 0.23 33.74 22.98
N LEU A 236 0.11 33.15 21.78
CA LEU A 236 0.13 33.87 20.50
C LEU A 236 -0.98 34.93 20.39
N VAL A 237 -2.21 34.63 20.80
CA VAL A 237 -3.35 35.58 20.78
C VAL A 237 -3.13 36.74 21.74
N TYR A 238 -2.48 36.50 22.89
CA TYR A 238 -2.07 37.54 23.84
C TYR A 238 -0.71 38.17 23.49
N GLY A 239 -0.16 37.92 22.30
CA GLY A 239 1.07 38.54 21.79
C GLY A 239 2.38 37.98 22.38
N ARG A 240 2.33 37.01 23.30
CA ARG A 240 3.50 36.38 23.90
C ARG A 240 4.17 35.43 22.93
N GLN A 241 5.44 35.69 22.63
CA GLN A 241 6.19 34.94 21.62
C GLN A 241 7.07 33.84 22.22
N TRP A 242 7.78 33.13 21.34
CA TRP A 242 8.78 32.11 21.66
C TRP A 242 9.90 32.64 22.59
N GLU A 243 10.22 33.93 22.53
CA GLU A 243 11.23 34.61 23.36
C GLU A 243 10.92 34.55 24.87
N GLU A 244 9.64 34.69 25.23
CA GLU A 244 9.16 34.59 26.62
C GLU A 244 8.84 33.16 27.02
N THR A 245 8.26 32.40 26.09
CA THR A 245 7.58 31.13 26.40
C THR A 245 8.42 29.88 26.14
N GLY A 246 9.55 30.00 25.43
CA GLY A 246 10.42 28.89 25.03
C GLY A 246 9.84 27.91 24.01
N ASN A 247 8.56 28.05 23.62
CA ASN A 247 7.91 27.17 22.65
C ASN A 247 8.32 27.54 21.22
N PHE A 248 8.80 26.57 20.44
CA PHE A 248 9.25 26.74 19.05
C PHE A 248 10.24 27.93 18.84
N PRO A 249 11.39 27.94 19.53
CA PRO A 249 12.31 29.06 19.49
C PRO A 249 12.92 29.24 18.09
N ARG A 250 12.89 30.47 17.59
CA ARG A 250 13.39 30.82 16.25
C ARG A 250 14.86 31.24 16.27
N VAL A 251 15.38 31.60 17.43
CA VAL A 251 16.81 31.80 17.70
C VAL A 251 17.27 30.79 18.75
N THR A 252 18.40 30.16 18.49
CA THR A 252 19.11 29.21 19.37
C THR A 252 20.60 29.54 19.39
N ILE A 253 21.35 28.87 20.25
CA ILE A 253 22.81 28.90 20.25
C ILE A 253 23.30 27.51 19.81
N CYS A 254 24.35 27.52 19.00
CA CYS A 254 25.14 26.35 18.64
C CYS A 254 26.53 26.49 19.28
N ASP A 255 27.01 25.43 19.91
CA ASP A 255 28.43 25.24 20.18
C ASP A 255 29.00 24.26 19.15
N PHE A 256 30.04 24.67 18.42
CA PHE A 256 30.78 23.80 17.51
C PHE A 256 32.26 23.73 17.87
N GLU A 257 32.87 22.57 17.62
CA GLU A 257 34.24 22.26 18.04
C GLU A 257 35.11 21.94 16.83
N VAL A 258 36.27 22.62 16.75
CA VAL A 258 37.22 22.53 15.63
C VAL A 258 38.60 22.21 16.17
N ARG A 259 39.33 21.31 15.51
CA ARG A 259 40.75 21.08 15.81
C ARG A 259 41.65 22.08 15.09
N GLU A 260 42.40 22.87 15.85
CA GLU A 260 43.46 23.74 15.33
C GLU A 260 44.78 23.40 16.02
N LEU A 261 45.84 23.11 15.25
CA LEU A 261 47.18 22.74 15.73
C LEU A 261 47.21 21.57 16.75
N GLY A 262 46.17 20.73 16.77
CA GLY A 262 46.01 19.60 17.69
C GLY A 262 45.14 19.90 18.93
N ASN A 263 44.88 21.16 19.24
CA ASN A 263 43.97 21.59 20.30
C ASN A 263 42.52 21.63 19.79
N VAL A 264 41.55 21.44 20.69
CA VAL A 264 40.12 21.65 20.38
C VAL A 264 39.72 23.07 20.76
N HIS A 265 39.22 23.82 19.77
CA HIS A 265 38.69 25.16 19.94
C HIS A 265 37.16 25.12 19.80
N ARG A 266 36.45 25.55 20.86
CA ARG A 266 34.99 25.62 20.88
C ARG A 266 34.51 27.04 20.59
N HIS A 267 33.62 27.16 19.60
CA HIS A 267 32.99 28.41 19.21
C HIS A 267 31.48 28.36 19.46
N SER A 268 30.97 29.35 20.20
CA SER A 268 29.54 29.55 20.42
C SER A 268 29.01 30.59 19.42
N VAL A 269 27.99 30.24 18.63
CA VAL A 269 27.36 31.14 17.65
C VAL A 269 25.83 31.15 17.78
N GLN A 270 25.24 32.32 17.56
CA GLN A 270 23.79 32.51 17.58
C GLN A 270 23.19 32.14 16.22
N CYS A 271 22.19 31.26 16.20
CA CYS A 271 21.60 30.68 15.00
C CYS A 271 20.10 30.94 14.91
N VAL A 272 19.63 31.30 13.71
CA VAL A 272 18.23 31.46 13.33
C VAL A 272 17.74 30.17 12.68
N LEU A 273 16.78 29.49 13.32
CA LEU A 273 16.12 28.30 12.81
C LEU A 273 14.89 28.69 11.98
N MET A 274 15.11 29.03 10.70
CA MET A 274 14.04 29.45 9.78
C MET A 274 12.94 28.38 9.65
N ILE A 275 13.32 27.09 9.69
CA ILE A 275 12.38 25.97 9.68
C ILE A 275 11.35 26.03 10.84
N ASN A 276 11.72 26.60 12.00
CA ASN A 276 10.86 26.56 13.18
C ASN A 276 9.65 27.51 13.06
N MET A 277 9.76 28.58 12.26
CA MET A 277 8.63 29.46 11.92
C MET A 277 7.50 28.69 11.20
N PHE A 278 7.85 27.68 10.39
CA PHE A 278 6.87 26.81 9.75
C PHE A 278 6.37 25.74 10.72
N ASN A 279 7.26 25.08 11.46
CA ASN A 279 6.91 24.05 12.45
C ASN A 279 5.86 24.55 13.46
N GLU A 280 6.09 25.74 14.04
CA GLU A 280 5.17 26.39 14.99
C GLU A 280 3.72 26.40 14.45
N LYS A 281 3.52 26.83 13.20
CA LYS A 281 2.18 26.95 12.60
C LYS A 281 1.61 25.61 12.15
N ILE A 282 2.46 24.72 11.62
CA ILE A 282 2.06 23.37 11.18
C ILE A 282 1.59 22.53 12.37
N PHE A 283 2.34 22.50 13.47
CA PHE A 283 1.96 21.75 14.67
C PHE A 283 0.75 22.35 15.40
N LEU A 284 0.62 23.69 15.45
CA LEU A 284 -0.61 24.34 15.93
C LEU A 284 -1.85 23.94 15.12
N PHE A 285 -1.75 23.94 13.79
CA PHE A 285 -2.84 23.48 12.91
C PHE A 285 -3.21 22.02 13.19
N PHE A 286 -2.21 21.13 13.26
CA PHE A 286 -2.46 19.71 13.53
C PHE A 286 -3.06 19.44 14.91
N TRP A 287 -2.64 20.14 15.96
CA TRP A 287 -3.21 19.96 17.30
C TRP A 287 -4.71 20.25 17.32
N TRP A 288 -5.15 21.36 16.71
CA TRP A 288 -6.58 21.70 16.58
C TRP A 288 -7.31 20.76 15.62
N TRP A 289 -6.70 20.38 14.51
CA TRP A 289 -7.30 19.43 13.55
C TRP A 289 -7.54 18.05 14.19
N PHE A 290 -6.57 17.53 14.95
CA PHE A 290 -6.71 16.24 15.64
C PHE A 290 -7.71 16.31 16.80
N ALA A 291 -7.89 17.48 17.45
CA ALA A 291 -8.95 17.67 18.44
C ALA A 291 -10.34 17.56 17.80
N ILE A 292 -10.53 18.21 16.65
CA ILE A 292 -11.78 18.13 15.86
C ILE A 292 -12.02 16.69 15.40
N LEU A 293 -11.00 16.01 14.84
CA LEU A 293 -11.13 14.61 14.42
C LEU A 293 -11.44 13.67 15.59
N ALA A 294 -10.82 13.86 16.77
CA ALA A 294 -11.10 13.03 17.94
C ALA A 294 -12.58 13.12 18.36
N VAL A 295 -13.14 14.34 18.42
CA VAL A 295 -14.56 14.56 18.72
C VAL A 295 -15.47 13.95 17.64
N LEU A 296 -15.19 14.20 16.35
CA LEU A 296 -15.99 13.66 15.25
C LEU A 296 -15.96 12.12 15.20
N ASN A 297 -14.80 11.50 15.44
CA ASN A 297 -14.66 10.04 15.49
C ASN A 297 -15.40 9.45 16.70
N PHE A 298 -15.32 10.10 17.86
CA PHE A 298 -16.03 9.64 19.06
C PHE A 298 -17.56 9.73 18.90
N VAL A 299 -18.08 10.84 18.37
CA VAL A 299 -19.51 10.99 18.09
C VAL A 299 -19.97 9.98 17.03
N ASN A 300 -19.21 9.78 15.95
CA ASN A 300 -19.56 8.80 14.92
C ASN A 300 -19.55 7.36 15.48
N LEU A 301 -18.58 7.02 16.33
CA LEU A 301 -18.53 5.73 17.03
C LEU A 301 -19.78 5.52 17.91
N LEU A 302 -20.21 6.53 18.66
CA LEU A 302 -21.44 6.44 19.47
C LEU A 302 -22.70 6.25 18.60
N CYS A 303 -22.81 6.94 17.48
CA CYS A 303 -23.92 6.76 16.52
C CYS A 303 -23.98 5.33 15.95
N TRP A 304 -22.82 4.75 15.63
CA TRP A 304 -22.74 3.36 15.15
C TRP A 304 -22.97 2.32 16.26
N ILE A 305 -22.57 2.59 17.50
CA ILE A 305 -22.91 1.73 18.64
C ILE A 305 -24.42 1.76 18.90
N ALA A 306 -25.05 2.94 18.85
CA ALA A 306 -26.50 3.07 19.04
C ALA A 306 -27.31 2.31 17.97
N SER A 307 -26.85 2.29 16.72
CA SER A 307 -27.53 1.53 15.64
C SER A 307 -27.41 0.00 15.78
N ILE A 308 -26.47 -0.50 16.58
CA ILE A 308 -26.31 -1.92 16.91
C ILE A 308 -27.16 -2.31 18.13
N ILE A 309 -27.32 -1.42 19.11
CA ILE A 309 -28.04 -1.69 20.37
C ILE A 309 -29.57 -1.61 20.18
N PHE A 310 -30.06 -0.68 19.36
CA PHE A 310 -31.48 -0.37 19.26
C PHE A 310 -32.11 -0.85 17.94
N ASP A 311 -32.53 -2.11 17.90
CA ASP A 311 -33.24 -2.71 16.75
C ASP A 311 -34.58 -2.01 16.40
N SER A 312 -35.14 -1.24 17.34
CA SER A 312 -36.27 -0.33 17.09
C SER A 312 -35.93 0.72 16.04
N PHE A 313 -34.78 1.40 16.13
CA PHE A 313 -34.34 2.37 15.12
C PHE A 313 -34.04 1.71 13.76
N ASN A 314 -33.58 0.45 13.76
CA ASN A 314 -33.39 -0.30 12.53
C ASN A 314 -34.73 -0.58 11.83
N SER A 315 -35.75 -0.96 12.61
CA SER A 315 -37.12 -1.16 12.11
C SER A 315 -37.74 0.15 11.61
N SER A 316 -37.69 1.24 12.39
CA SER A 316 -38.25 2.55 11.99
C SER A 316 -37.65 3.10 10.70
N TYR A 317 -36.33 2.95 10.49
CA TYR A 317 -35.65 3.40 9.27
C TYR A 317 -36.08 2.61 8.02
N VAL A 318 -36.33 1.30 8.15
CA VAL A 318 -36.88 0.49 7.04
C VAL A 318 -38.36 0.80 6.80
N ILE A 319 -39.14 1.06 7.86
CA ILE A 319 -40.54 1.52 7.74
C ILE A 319 -40.60 2.81 6.92
N SER A 320 -39.77 3.83 7.20
CA SER A 320 -39.80 5.11 6.48
C SER A 320 -39.51 5.01 4.97
N TYR A 321 -38.84 3.96 4.49
CA TYR A 321 -38.68 3.70 3.05
C TYR A 321 -39.86 2.92 2.44
N LEU A 322 -40.51 2.04 3.22
CA LEU A 322 -41.66 1.24 2.77
C LEU A 322 -42.99 1.99 2.87
N GLU A 323 -43.09 3.02 3.70
CA GLU A 323 -44.36 3.68 4.06
C GLU A 323 -45.12 4.28 2.86
N ASP A 324 -44.39 4.85 1.89
CA ASP A 324 -44.95 5.42 0.65
C ASP A 324 -45.22 4.38 -0.46
N THR A 325 -45.07 3.08 -0.18
CA THR A 325 -45.17 2.03 -1.20
C THR A 325 -46.46 1.23 -1.08
N ASN A 326 -46.97 0.71 -2.20
CA ASN A 326 -48.18 -0.13 -2.25
C ASN A 326 -48.15 -1.33 -1.28
N ALA A 327 -46.97 -1.75 -0.80
CA ALA A 327 -46.82 -2.77 0.23
C ALA A 327 -47.55 -2.44 1.55
N ARG A 328 -47.77 -1.16 1.87
CA ARG A 328 -48.58 -0.75 3.03
C ARG A 328 -50.08 -0.93 2.79
N LEU A 329 -50.53 -0.85 1.54
CA LEU A 329 -51.96 -0.93 1.17
C LEU A 329 -52.49 -2.37 1.09
N GLU A 330 -51.62 -3.37 1.03
CA GLU A 330 -51.98 -4.78 0.92
C GLU A 330 -52.13 -5.51 2.29
N MET A 331 -51.80 -4.87 3.42
CA MET A 331 -51.59 -5.55 4.72
C MET A 331 -52.20 -4.82 5.92
N SER A 332 -52.53 -5.55 6.98
CA SER A 332 -52.96 -4.96 8.25
C SER A 332 -51.78 -4.39 9.05
N GLU A 333 -51.99 -3.34 9.86
CA GLU A 333 -50.89 -2.59 10.49
C GLU A 333 -50.01 -3.44 11.43
N ASN A 334 -50.63 -4.27 12.27
CA ASN A 334 -49.90 -5.18 13.18
C ASN A 334 -49.11 -6.25 12.41
N GLU A 335 -49.70 -6.80 11.33
CA GLU A 335 -49.08 -7.81 10.47
C GLU A 335 -47.92 -7.21 9.66
N PHE A 336 -48.06 -5.98 9.17
CA PHE A 336 -46.99 -5.23 8.52
C PHE A 336 -45.81 -5.03 9.47
N LEU A 337 -46.05 -4.54 10.68
CA LEU A 337 -45.00 -4.32 11.69
C LEU A 337 -44.25 -5.62 12.05
N LEU A 338 -44.97 -6.73 12.26
CA LEU A 338 -44.36 -8.03 12.51
C LEU A 338 -43.53 -8.52 11.31
N ASN A 339 -44.05 -8.39 10.07
CA ASN A 339 -43.33 -8.80 8.87
C ASN A 339 -42.10 -7.92 8.59
N VAL A 340 -42.11 -6.63 8.95
CA VAL A 340 -40.92 -5.76 8.86
C VAL A 340 -39.86 -6.14 9.89
N GLN A 341 -40.24 -6.45 11.12
CA GLN A 341 -39.29 -6.96 12.14
C GLN A 341 -38.65 -8.29 11.70
N ASP A 342 -39.46 -9.22 11.16
CA ASP A 342 -39.01 -10.50 10.61
C ASP A 342 -38.06 -10.30 9.42
N PHE A 343 -38.40 -9.41 8.47
CA PHE A 343 -37.56 -9.04 7.32
C PHE A 343 -36.20 -8.46 7.73
N VAL A 344 -36.18 -7.50 8.67
CA VAL A 344 -34.92 -6.92 9.18
C VAL A 344 -34.07 -7.98 9.86
N LYS A 345 -34.68 -8.87 10.64
CA LYS A 345 -33.99 -9.90 11.43
C LYS A 345 -33.46 -11.08 10.61
N THR A 346 -34.21 -11.54 9.61
CA THR A 346 -33.89 -12.77 8.85
C THR A 346 -33.27 -12.48 7.48
N CYS A 347 -33.85 -11.53 6.73
CA CYS A 347 -33.49 -11.26 5.34
C CYS A 347 -32.40 -10.19 5.20
N LEU A 348 -32.51 -9.09 5.96
CA LEU A 348 -31.55 -7.98 5.91
C LEU A 348 -30.32 -8.28 6.78
N GLN A 349 -30.56 -8.68 8.04
CA GLN A 349 -29.55 -8.90 9.09
C GLN A 349 -28.74 -7.61 9.42
N PRO A 350 -28.02 -7.55 10.56
CA PRO A 350 -27.23 -6.37 10.90
C PRO A 350 -26.21 -5.95 9.83
N ASP A 351 -25.55 -6.91 9.16
CA ASP A 351 -24.62 -6.61 8.05
C ASP A 351 -25.31 -5.99 6.81
N GLY A 352 -26.54 -6.39 6.48
CA GLY A 352 -27.31 -5.77 5.38
C GLY A 352 -27.94 -4.43 5.76
N MET A 353 -28.32 -4.27 7.04
CA MET A 353 -28.77 -3.00 7.61
C MET A 353 -27.63 -1.95 7.62
N PHE A 354 -26.42 -2.38 7.96
CA PHE A 354 -25.19 -1.59 7.79
C PHE A 354 -25.00 -1.14 6.34
N LEU A 355 -25.07 -2.08 5.40
CA LEU A 355 -24.89 -1.81 3.98
C LEU A 355 -25.94 -0.82 3.44
N LEU A 356 -27.20 -0.96 3.84
CA LEU A 356 -28.28 -0.03 3.46
C LEU A 356 -28.01 1.41 3.93
N ARG A 357 -27.61 1.60 5.19
CA ARG A 357 -27.22 2.92 5.74
C ARG A 357 -26.03 3.51 4.98
N LEU A 358 -25.05 2.68 4.60
CA LEU A 358 -23.88 3.11 3.84
C LEU A 358 -24.21 3.48 2.38
N ILE A 359 -25.18 2.80 1.76
CA ILE A 359 -25.70 3.16 0.44
C ILE A 359 -26.48 4.48 0.51
N GLY A 360 -27.36 4.67 1.50
CA GLY A 360 -28.10 5.93 1.70
C GLY A 360 -27.19 7.15 1.81
N THR A 361 -26.10 7.04 2.58
CA THR A 361 -25.12 8.13 2.74
C THR A 361 -24.17 8.35 1.55
N ASN A 362 -24.19 7.51 0.51
CA ASN A 362 -23.25 7.59 -0.63
C ASN A 362 -23.91 7.57 -2.03
N SER A 363 -25.17 7.14 -2.14
CA SER A 363 -25.98 7.08 -3.37
C SER A 363 -27.41 7.61 -3.18
N GLY A 364 -27.69 8.20 -2.01
CA GLY A 364 -28.96 8.85 -1.70
C GLY A 364 -30.12 7.92 -1.32
N ASP A 365 -31.16 8.54 -0.78
CA ASP A 365 -32.37 7.84 -0.29
C ASP A 365 -33.19 7.22 -1.41
N ILE A 366 -33.19 7.80 -2.63
CA ILE A 366 -34.01 7.31 -3.76
C ILE A 366 -33.58 5.90 -4.18
N VAL A 367 -32.28 5.68 -4.41
CA VAL A 367 -31.73 4.36 -4.78
C VAL A 367 -31.91 3.36 -3.63
N SER A 368 -31.77 3.82 -2.39
CA SER A 368 -31.95 3.01 -1.18
C SER A 368 -33.40 2.53 -1.02
N LYS A 369 -34.37 3.41 -1.27
CA LYS A 369 -35.81 3.12 -1.24
C LYS A 369 -36.24 2.15 -2.33
N GLU A 370 -35.73 2.32 -3.55
CA GLU A 370 -35.94 1.35 -4.65
C GLU A 370 -35.37 -0.03 -4.28
N LEU A 371 -34.15 -0.08 -3.71
CA LEU A 371 -33.50 -1.32 -3.31
C LEU A 371 -34.28 -2.06 -2.21
N VAL A 372 -34.74 -1.35 -1.18
CA VAL A 372 -35.56 -1.92 -0.09
C VAL A 372 -36.88 -2.49 -0.63
N ASN A 373 -37.56 -1.77 -1.54
CA ASN A 373 -38.80 -2.22 -2.18
C ASN A 373 -38.58 -3.52 -3.01
N SER A 374 -37.51 -3.57 -3.81
CA SER A 374 -37.14 -4.77 -4.57
C SER A 374 -36.76 -5.97 -3.68
N MET A 375 -36.08 -5.74 -2.55
CA MET A 375 -35.78 -6.79 -1.57
C MET A 375 -37.04 -7.27 -0.82
N TRP A 376 -37.94 -6.34 -0.43
CA TRP A 376 -39.21 -6.65 0.24
C TRP A 376 -40.12 -7.53 -0.62
N LYS A 377 -40.30 -7.19 -1.90
CA LYS A 377 -41.07 -8.01 -2.87
C LYS A 377 -40.54 -9.44 -2.98
N ARG A 378 -39.20 -9.60 -3.04
CA ARG A 378 -38.53 -10.92 -3.06
C ARG A 378 -38.70 -11.69 -1.74
N TYR A 379 -38.71 -10.99 -0.60
CA TYR A 379 -38.97 -11.58 0.72
C TYR A 379 -40.41 -12.09 0.84
N ILE A 380 -41.42 -11.26 0.54
CA ILE A 380 -42.84 -11.66 0.58
C ILE A 380 -43.13 -12.79 -0.43
N SER A 381 -42.52 -12.78 -1.62
CA SER A 381 -42.61 -13.89 -2.58
C SER A 381 -42.07 -15.22 -2.03
N ARG A 382 -40.99 -15.20 -1.23
CA ARG A 382 -40.48 -16.40 -0.53
C ARG A 382 -41.39 -16.85 0.61
N LYS A 383 -41.94 -15.92 1.40
CA LYS A 383 -42.90 -16.25 2.48
C LYS A 383 -44.17 -16.89 1.90
N LYS A 384 -44.69 -16.36 0.79
CA LYS A 384 -45.84 -16.94 0.05
C LYS A 384 -45.56 -18.30 -0.64
N SER A 385 -44.30 -18.72 -0.78
CA SER A 385 -43.93 -20.00 -1.43
C SER A 385 -43.39 -21.09 -0.49
N ASN A 386 -43.14 -20.77 0.80
CA ASN A 386 -42.79 -21.73 1.85
C ASN A 386 -43.70 -21.53 3.09
N PRO A 387 -44.97 -21.98 3.06
CA PRO A 387 -45.91 -21.78 4.17
C PRO A 387 -45.62 -22.64 5.42
N LYS A 388 -44.79 -23.69 5.32
CA LYS A 388 -44.56 -24.72 6.36
C LYS A 388 -43.71 -24.27 7.57
N GLN A 389 -44.04 -23.14 8.18
CA GLN A 389 -43.53 -22.71 9.49
C GLN A 389 -44.63 -22.10 10.39
N LEU A 390 -45.91 -22.32 10.08
CA LEU A 390 -47.07 -21.76 10.83
C LEU A 390 -48.13 -22.81 11.22
N ASP A 391 -47.99 -24.08 10.83
CA ASP A 391 -49.04 -25.11 10.98
C ASP A 391 -49.20 -25.67 12.43
N ASP A 392 -48.54 -25.10 13.45
CA ASP A 392 -48.64 -25.54 14.86
C ASP A 392 -49.68 -24.75 15.69
N ASP A 393 -50.23 -23.63 15.18
CA ASP A 393 -51.20 -22.79 15.91
C ASP A 393 -52.49 -22.51 15.10
N GLN A 394 -53.60 -23.04 15.62
CA GLN A 394 -55.00 -22.64 15.39
C GLN A 394 -55.68 -22.97 14.04
N SER A 395 -56.38 -24.10 14.02
CA SER A 395 -57.39 -24.47 13.02
C SER A 395 -58.83 -24.20 13.49
N MET A 396 -59.67 -23.50 12.71
CA MET A 396 -61.14 -23.68 12.70
C MET A 396 -61.87 -22.94 11.55
N SER A 397 -63.04 -23.48 11.16
CA SER A 397 -64.15 -22.89 10.35
C SER A 397 -63.87 -22.36 8.92
N GLU A 398 -64.22 -23.15 7.90
CA GLU A 398 -65.47 -23.02 7.07
C GLU A 398 -66.07 -21.61 6.84
N GLU A 399 -66.61 -21.21 5.67
CA GLU A 399 -66.90 -21.91 4.39
C GLU A 399 -67.19 -20.91 3.20
N ASN A 400 -67.33 -21.46 1.98
CA ASN A 400 -68.10 -20.98 0.80
C ASN A 400 -67.53 -20.03 -0.30
N GLU A 401 -67.92 -20.38 -1.53
CA GLU A 401 -67.73 -19.75 -2.86
C GLU A 401 -69.03 -18.96 -3.28
N PRO A 402 -69.29 -18.42 -4.51
CA PRO A 402 -68.74 -18.76 -5.85
C PRO A 402 -68.51 -17.63 -6.91
N ILE A 403 -67.74 -17.99 -7.94
CA ILE A 403 -67.90 -17.75 -9.41
C ILE A 403 -68.43 -16.38 -9.95
N LEU A 404 -67.64 -15.75 -10.83
CA LEU A 404 -68.14 -15.27 -12.14
C LEU A 404 -67.05 -15.41 -13.24
N GLN A 405 -67.47 -15.49 -14.51
CA GLN A 405 -66.68 -15.81 -15.71
C GLN A 405 -66.98 -14.78 -16.82
N ASN A 406 -66.37 -14.94 -18.02
CA ASN A 406 -66.66 -14.27 -19.30
C ASN A 406 -66.17 -12.80 -19.44
N TYR A 407 -65.93 -12.25 -20.64
CA TYR A 407 -65.49 -12.77 -21.97
C TYR A 407 -65.18 -11.52 -22.83
N GLY A 408 -64.31 -11.57 -23.86
CA GLY A 408 -64.16 -10.41 -24.75
C GLY A 408 -63.00 -10.42 -25.75
N ASP A 409 -63.24 -10.97 -26.94
CA ASP A 409 -62.45 -10.67 -28.14
C ASP A 409 -62.71 -9.24 -28.63
N ASN A 410 -61.75 -8.65 -29.36
CA ASN A 410 -61.99 -8.26 -30.76
C ASN A 410 -60.70 -7.90 -31.53
N ASN A 411 -60.78 -8.00 -32.86
CA ASN A 411 -59.68 -7.84 -33.80
C ASN A 411 -59.80 -6.55 -34.66
N ASN A 412 -58.76 -6.32 -35.47
CA ASN A 412 -58.80 -5.90 -36.90
C ASN A 412 -58.55 -4.44 -37.35
N ASN A 413 -57.67 -4.39 -38.37
CA ASN A 413 -57.64 -3.53 -39.58
C ASN A 413 -56.80 -2.22 -39.66
N ASN A 414 -55.74 -2.30 -40.50
CA ASN A 414 -55.45 -1.49 -41.72
C ASN A 414 -55.58 0.06 -41.61
N GLY A 415 -54.57 0.91 -41.86
CA GLY A 415 -53.58 0.99 -42.98
C GLY A 415 -53.93 2.20 -43.91
N PRO A 416 -53.17 2.59 -44.97
CA PRO A 416 -51.74 2.39 -45.32
C PRO A 416 -51.05 3.69 -45.91
N PHE A 417 -49.80 3.59 -46.43
CA PHE A 417 -49.06 4.57 -47.29
C PHE A 417 -48.78 5.98 -46.69
N THR A 418 -47.79 6.81 -47.12
CA THR A 418 -47.02 6.93 -48.39
C THR A 418 -45.50 7.14 -48.20
N ASP A 419 -44.72 6.97 -49.27
CA ASP A 419 -43.34 7.50 -49.41
C ASP A 419 -43.32 9.03 -49.60
N ASP A 420 -42.16 9.69 -49.40
CA ASP A 420 -41.53 10.51 -50.45
C ASP A 420 -40.04 10.87 -50.13
N SER A 421 -39.35 11.56 -51.04
CA SER A 421 -37.88 11.64 -51.08
C SER A 421 -37.23 13.04 -51.28
N ALA A 422 -35.90 13.08 -51.10
CA ALA A 422 -34.92 14.00 -51.75
C ALA A 422 -34.75 15.48 -51.31
N SER A 423 -33.68 15.72 -50.52
CA SER A 423 -32.55 16.66 -50.84
C SER A 423 -32.70 18.20 -50.79
N SER A 424 -31.53 18.89 -50.77
CA SER A 424 -31.31 20.36 -50.80
C SER A 424 -31.55 21.09 -49.44
N SER A 425 -30.81 22.14 -49.03
CA SER A 425 -29.72 22.92 -49.66
C SER A 425 -28.72 23.53 -48.64
N ARG A 426 -27.56 23.97 -49.16
CA ARG A 426 -26.72 25.18 -48.88
C ARG A 426 -27.29 26.30 -47.98
N GLU A 427 -26.53 27.24 -47.39
CA GLU A 427 -25.07 27.56 -47.32
C GLU A 427 -24.81 28.23 -45.91
N ASP A 428 -23.61 28.51 -45.38
CA ASP A 428 -22.62 29.50 -45.84
C ASP A 428 -21.23 29.38 -45.14
N PHE A 429 -20.19 29.81 -45.88
CA PHE A 429 -19.09 30.76 -45.55
C PHE A 429 -18.82 31.20 -44.08
N LYS A 430 -17.59 31.57 -43.64
CA LYS A 430 -16.24 31.80 -44.26
C LYS A 430 -15.17 31.90 -43.11
N GLU A 431 -13.85 32.11 -43.22
CA GLU A 431 -12.81 32.24 -44.28
C GLU A 431 -11.44 31.74 -43.70
N SER A 432 -10.31 31.97 -44.36
CA SER A 432 -8.95 31.52 -44.00
C SER A 432 -7.84 32.52 -44.41
N SER A 433 -6.63 32.42 -43.85
CA SER A 433 -5.40 33.03 -44.40
C SER A 433 -4.13 32.29 -43.93
N LEU A 434 -2.98 32.50 -44.61
CA LEU A 434 -1.84 31.56 -44.61
C LEU A 434 -0.48 32.23 -44.90
N ASN A 435 0.63 31.66 -44.37
CA ASN A 435 2.02 31.69 -44.91
C ASN A 435 2.85 33.02 -44.82
N PRO A 436 4.19 33.04 -45.10
CA PRO A 436 5.23 32.54 -44.17
C PRO A 436 6.57 33.36 -44.13
N ASP A 437 7.59 32.79 -43.44
CA ASP A 437 9.07 32.91 -43.61
C ASP A 437 9.86 34.24 -43.46
N HIS A 438 10.98 34.16 -42.72
CA HIS A 438 12.26 34.88 -42.97
C HIS A 438 13.42 34.26 -42.13
N LEU A 439 14.69 34.66 -42.36
CA LEU A 439 15.90 33.83 -42.10
C LEU A 439 17.10 34.57 -41.43
N HIS A 440 18.04 33.79 -40.86
CA HIS A 440 19.39 34.14 -40.33
C HIS A 440 19.47 34.84 -38.93
N PRO A 441 20.66 34.88 -38.27
CA PRO A 441 21.47 33.71 -37.87
C PRO A 441 21.94 33.77 -36.39
N LYS A 442 22.31 32.62 -35.78
CA LYS A 442 22.88 32.56 -34.40
C LYS A 442 24.09 31.62 -34.28
N ARG A 443 25.24 32.13 -33.84
CA ARG A 443 26.45 31.35 -33.44
C ARG A 443 27.22 32.05 -32.31
N ALA A 444 26.78 31.91 -31.06
CA ALA A 444 27.53 32.35 -29.87
C ALA A 444 27.14 31.67 -28.53
N VAL A 445 26.09 30.84 -28.48
CA VAL A 445 25.41 30.46 -27.20
C VAL A 445 25.55 28.98 -26.84
N ASN A 446 26.10 28.14 -27.73
CA ASN A 446 25.88 26.69 -27.66
C ASN A 446 26.59 25.97 -26.50
N LEU A 447 27.62 26.53 -25.87
CA LEU A 447 28.37 25.82 -24.81
C LEU A 447 27.54 25.65 -23.52
N HIS A 448 26.94 26.73 -23.02
CA HIS A 448 26.03 26.67 -21.85
C HIS A 448 24.68 26.02 -22.19
N ALA A 449 24.21 26.14 -23.43
CA ALA A 449 22.99 25.47 -23.89
C ALA A 449 23.19 23.93 -23.86
N ASN A 450 24.29 23.42 -24.43
CA ASN A 450 24.56 21.99 -24.50
C ASN A 450 24.67 21.36 -23.10
N LEU A 451 25.30 22.02 -22.12
CA LEU A 451 25.37 21.48 -20.75
C LEU A 451 23.97 21.39 -20.10
N LYS A 452 23.13 22.44 -20.23
CA LYS A 452 21.74 22.40 -19.72
C LYS A 452 20.86 21.40 -20.48
N ILE A 453 21.10 21.17 -21.77
CA ILE A 453 20.41 20.16 -22.58
C ILE A 453 20.85 18.75 -22.17
N ILE A 454 22.13 18.49 -21.95
CA ILE A 454 22.65 17.19 -21.47
C ILE A 454 22.12 16.88 -20.06
N ILE A 455 22.08 17.86 -19.15
CA ILE A 455 21.50 17.68 -17.81
C ILE A 455 20.00 17.38 -17.92
N ARG A 456 19.24 18.11 -18.75
CA ARG A 456 17.82 17.80 -19.00
C ARG A 456 17.63 16.42 -19.64
N LEU A 457 18.45 16.01 -20.60
CA LEU A 457 18.38 14.68 -21.23
C LEU A 457 18.69 13.56 -20.22
N LYS A 458 19.72 13.70 -19.39
CA LYS A 458 20.03 12.75 -18.31
C LYS A 458 18.89 12.66 -17.29
N PHE A 459 18.34 13.80 -16.86
CA PHE A 459 17.19 13.84 -15.94
C PHE A 459 15.94 13.21 -16.56
N ILE A 460 15.67 13.46 -17.85
CA ILE A 460 14.55 12.87 -18.61
C ILE A 460 14.74 11.35 -18.75
N HIS A 461 15.93 10.86 -19.10
CA HIS A 461 16.23 9.42 -19.16
C HIS A 461 16.09 8.74 -17.80
N LEU A 462 16.57 9.37 -16.72
CA LEU A 462 16.36 8.88 -15.35
C LEU A 462 14.87 8.82 -15.00
N MET A 463 14.10 9.85 -15.34
CA MET A 463 12.66 9.88 -15.10
C MET A 463 11.90 8.84 -15.92
N PHE A 464 12.30 8.58 -17.17
CA PHE A 464 11.74 7.49 -17.99
C PHE A 464 12.12 6.10 -17.47
N PHE A 465 13.35 5.91 -16.97
CA PHE A 465 13.76 4.65 -16.34
C PHE A 465 12.96 4.39 -15.06
N VAL A 466 12.82 5.41 -14.20
CA VAL A 466 12.00 5.34 -12.97
C VAL A 466 10.53 5.09 -13.29
N ASP A 467 9.94 5.78 -14.28
CA ASP A 467 8.56 5.53 -14.72
C ASP A 467 8.39 4.10 -15.28
N SER A 468 9.35 3.61 -16.07
CA SER A 468 9.33 2.23 -16.59
C SER A 468 9.48 1.18 -15.48
N PHE A 469 10.34 1.42 -14.50
CA PHE A 469 10.55 0.57 -13.32
C PHE A 469 9.30 0.54 -12.42
N LEU A 470 8.70 1.69 -12.15
CA LEU A 470 7.46 1.81 -11.38
C LEU A 470 6.26 1.17 -12.09
N ARG A 471 6.22 1.15 -13.44
CA ARG A 471 5.22 0.41 -14.21
C ARG A 471 5.42 -1.11 -14.16
N ALA A 472 6.67 -1.58 -14.18
CA ALA A 472 7.01 -3.01 -14.00
C ALA A 472 6.68 -3.51 -12.58
N LEU A 473 6.83 -2.61 -11.59
CA LEU A 473 6.35 -2.76 -10.21
C LEU A 473 4.84 -2.48 -10.12
N THR A 474 4.03 -3.29 -10.79
CA THR A 474 2.58 -3.35 -10.58
C THR A 474 2.23 -4.63 -9.79
N PRO A 475 1.28 -4.58 -8.83
CA PRO A 475 0.82 -5.77 -8.11
C PRO A 475 -0.06 -6.63 -9.02
N HIS A 476 0.13 -7.95 -8.96
CA HIS A 476 -0.56 -8.92 -9.84
C HIS A 476 -1.45 -9.89 -9.03
N ASN A 477 -2.44 -10.49 -9.70
CA ASN A 477 -3.50 -11.32 -9.10
C ASN A 477 -3.18 -12.83 -9.04
N ASP A 478 -1.97 -13.25 -9.41
CA ASP A 478 -1.46 -14.62 -9.24
C ASP A 478 -0.62 -14.81 -7.96
N ASP A 479 -0.41 -13.74 -7.18
CA ASP A 479 0.43 -13.69 -5.98
C ASP A 479 -0.36 -13.68 -4.65
N ASP A 480 0.37 -13.91 -3.54
CA ASP A 480 -0.08 -13.74 -2.15
C ASP A 480 0.32 -12.35 -1.61
N LEU A 481 -0.33 -11.89 -0.53
CA LEU A 481 -0.06 -10.59 0.11
C LEU A 481 1.41 -10.47 0.56
N VAL A 482 2.00 -11.56 1.08
CA VAL A 482 3.40 -11.58 1.52
C VAL A 482 4.38 -11.46 0.33
N ASP A 483 4.02 -11.97 -0.86
CA ASP A 483 4.84 -11.78 -2.06
C ASP A 483 4.86 -10.30 -2.45
N ARG A 484 3.69 -9.65 -2.45
CA ARG A 484 3.55 -8.21 -2.76
C ARG A 484 4.37 -7.34 -1.80
N VAL A 485 4.48 -7.70 -0.52
CA VAL A 485 5.38 -7.02 0.44
C VAL A 485 6.86 -7.11 0.00
N ASN A 486 7.26 -8.26 -0.56
CA ASN A 486 8.64 -8.49 -0.98
C ASN A 486 8.99 -7.87 -2.34
N TYR A 487 8.20 -8.10 -3.40
CA TYR A 487 8.57 -7.66 -4.75
C TYR A 487 8.03 -6.28 -5.15
N TYR A 488 6.99 -5.77 -4.49
CA TYR A 488 6.34 -4.51 -4.85
C TYR A 488 6.61 -3.42 -3.81
N TYR A 489 6.12 -3.59 -2.58
CA TYR A 489 6.25 -2.53 -1.56
C TYR A 489 7.71 -2.25 -1.17
N THR A 490 8.53 -3.28 -0.97
CA THR A 490 9.92 -3.11 -0.51
C THR A 490 10.83 -2.45 -1.55
N PRO A 491 10.85 -2.86 -2.83
CA PRO A 491 11.58 -2.14 -3.89
C PRO A 491 11.17 -0.68 -4.04
N ILE A 492 9.88 -0.35 -3.90
CA ILE A 492 9.41 1.04 -3.96
C ILE A 492 9.99 1.88 -2.80
N ILE A 493 9.95 1.35 -1.58
CA ILE A 493 10.50 2.01 -0.38
C ILE A 493 12.02 2.22 -0.52
N ILE A 494 12.77 1.19 -0.92
CA ILE A 494 14.22 1.28 -1.09
C ILE A 494 14.59 2.23 -2.26
N ALA A 495 13.87 2.16 -3.38
CA ALA A 495 14.11 3.03 -4.53
C ALA A 495 13.80 4.51 -4.22
N PHE A 496 12.79 4.78 -3.38
CA PHE A 496 12.53 6.13 -2.86
C PHE A 496 13.71 6.65 -2.04
N PHE A 497 14.24 5.87 -1.10
CA PHE A 497 15.42 6.28 -0.33
C PHE A 497 16.68 6.46 -1.20
N SER A 498 16.90 5.55 -2.16
CA SER A 498 17.99 5.67 -3.15
C SER A 498 17.88 6.97 -3.96
N LEU A 499 16.68 7.34 -4.40
CA LEU A 499 16.43 8.59 -5.13
C LEU A 499 16.63 9.84 -4.26
N THR A 500 16.13 9.84 -3.02
CA THR A 500 16.29 10.96 -2.07
C THR A 500 17.76 11.18 -1.68
N LEU A 501 18.52 10.11 -1.41
CA LEU A 501 19.96 10.23 -1.14
C LEU A 501 20.74 10.66 -2.39
N SER A 502 20.39 10.14 -3.57
CA SER A 502 20.95 10.63 -4.85
C SER A 502 20.73 12.13 -5.04
N ALA A 503 19.57 12.66 -4.64
CA ALA A 503 19.30 14.10 -4.73
C ALA A 503 20.24 14.91 -3.81
N LYS A 504 20.41 14.53 -2.55
CA LYS A 504 21.36 15.22 -1.64
C LYS A 504 22.82 15.05 -2.08
N GLN A 505 23.20 13.90 -2.65
CA GLN A 505 24.57 13.60 -3.07
C GLN A 505 24.99 14.26 -4.40
N TYR A 506 24.06 14.47 -5.34
CA TYR A 506 24.37 14.99 -6.69
C TYR A 506 23.79 16.38 -7.00
N VAL A 507 22.89 16.91 -6.17
CA VAL A 507 22.29 18.25 -6.35
C VAL A 507 22.65 19.20 -5.20
N GLY A 508 22.84 18.67 -3.99
CA GLY A 508 23.37 19.42 -2.85
C GLY A 508 24.87 19.20 -2.62
N GLN A 509 25.44 19.92 -1.66
CA GLN A 509 26.75 19.62 -1.10
C GLN A 509 26.63 18.42 -0.13
N PRO A 510 27.43 17.34 -0.29
CA PRO A 510 27.36 16.15 0.57
C PRO A 510 28.30 16.20 1.78
N ILE A 511 29.36 17.01 1.69
CA ILE A 511 30.42 17.24 2.68
C ILE A 511 30.80 18.72 2.66
N GLN A 512 31.20 19.29 3.80
CA GLN A 512 31.85 20.60 3.90
C GLN A 512 33.07 20.52 4.83
N CYS A 513 34.16 21.26 4.56
CA CYS A 513 35.44 21.09 5.28
C CYS A 513 36.05 22.38 5.85
N TRP A 514 36.58 22.32 7.07
CA TRP A 514 37.34 23.40 7.71
C TRP A 514 38.78 23.44 7.18
N VAL A 515 39.00 24.25 6.14
CA VAL A 515 40.32 24.44 5.52
C VAL A 515 41.07 25.66 6.10
N PRO A 516 42.42 25.70 6.04
CA PRO A 516 43.21 26.81 6.58
C PRO A 516 42.89 28.19 5.98
N ALA A 517 43.07 29.25 6.78
CA ALA A 517 42.71 30.63 6.42
C ALA A 517 43.37 31.17 5.13
N GLN A 518 44.54 30.64 4.77
CA GLN A 518 45.26 31.00 3.53
C GLN A 518 44.68 30.38 2.25
N PHE A 519 43.71 29.47 2.33
CA PHE A 519 43.14 28.83 1.14
C PHE A 519 42.24 29.80 0.38
N THR A 520 42.20 29.64 -0.96
CA THR A 520 41.20 30.31 -1.81
C THR A 520 39.96 29.43 -1.94
N GLY A 521 38.82 30.00 -2.34
CA GLY A 521 37.60 29.20 -2.61
C GLY A 521 37.82 28.08 -3.66
N ALA A 522 38.75 28.25 -4.61
CA ALA A 522 39.10 27.18 -5.54
C ALA A 522 39.87 26.03 -4.88
N TRP A 523 40.61 26.31 -3.80
CA TRP A 523 41.34 25.30 -3.02
C TRP A 523 40.44 24.62 -1.99
N GLU A 524 39.47 25.33 -1.42
CA GLU A 524 38.36 24.75 -0.64
C GLU A 524 37.58 23.76 -1.51
N GLN A 525 37.00 24.18 -2.63
CA GLN A 525 36.29 23.28 -3.56
C GLN A 525 37.14 22.07 -3.99
N TYR A 526 38.43 22.25 -4.25
CA TYR A 526 39.33 21.13 -4.54
C TYR A 526 39.46 20.18 -3.34
N THR A 527 39.65 20.71 -2.13
CA THR A 527 39.78 19.94 -0.90
C THR A 527 38.51 19.16 -0.59
N GLU A 528 37.33 19.78 -0.69
CA GLU A 528 36.05 19.12 -0.43
C GLU A 528 35.76 18.00 -1.44
N ASN A 529 36.04 18.22 -2.73
CA ASN A 529 35.90 17.17 -3.73
C ASN A 529 36.94 16.06 -3.55
N TYR A 530 38.17 16.39 -3.13
CA TYR A 530 39.19 15.39 -2.78
C TYR A 530 38.74 14.55 -1.59
N CYS A 531 38.35 15.17 -0.48
CA CYS A 531 37.85 14.52 0.74
C CYS A 531 36.49 13.81 0.58
N PHE A 532 35.76 14.06 -0.51
CA PHE A 532 34.58 13.27 -0.85
C PHE A 532 34.92 11.99 -1.63
N VAL A 533 35.93 12.05 -2.51
CA VAL A 533 36.34 10.94 -3.40
C VAL A 533 37.36 10.01 -2.73
N GLN A 534 38.32 10.58 -2.01
CA GLN A 534 39.10 9.89 -0.99
C GLN A 534 38.18 9.54 0.19
N ASN A 535 38.52 8.50 0.94
CA ASN A 535 37.83 8.19 2.19
C ASN A 535 38.15 9.24 3.27
N THR A 536 37.33 9.29 4.31
CA THR A 536 37.60 10.07 5.54
C THR A 536 37.64 9.12 6.73
N TYR A 537 38.36 9.45 7.80
CA TYR A 537 38.44 8.59 9.01
C TYR A 537 37.73 9.22 10.20
N PHE A 538 37.23 8.38 11.11
CA PHE A 538 36.60 8.83 12.36
C PHE A 538 37.58 8.84 13.53
N LEU A 539 37.55 9.93 14.31
CA LEU A 539 38.31 10.10 15.53
C LEU A 539 37.52 10.96 16.53
N GLN A 540 37.21 10.40 17.70
CA GLN A 540 36.55 11.12 18.80
C GLN A 540 37.34 12.38 19.18
N LEU A 541 36.66 13.51 19.43
CA LEU A 541 37.26 14.83 19.68
C LEU A 541 38.27 14.83 20.84
N THR A 542 38.05 13.99 21.85
CA THR A 542 38.92 13.80 23.02
C THR A 542 40.28 13.17 22.70
N ASN A 543 40.36 12.30 21.67
CA ASN A 543 41.59 11.58 21.34
C ASN A 543 42.52 12.45 20.49
N GLN A 544 43.83 12.35 20.71
CA GLN A 544 44.82 13.00 19.83
C GLN A 544 44.87 12.29 18.47
N ILE A 545 45.28 13.02 17.42
CA ILE A 545 45.41 12.44 16.06
C ILE A 545 46.67 11.55 16.06
N PRO A 546 46.57 10.24 15.76
CA PRO A 546 47.70 9.33 15.83
C PRO A 546 48.76 9.70 14.78
N VAL A 547 50.03 9.57 15.12
CA VAL A 547 51.15 9.90 14.21
C VAL A 547 51.30 8.83 13.12
N ASP A 548 50.95 7.58 13.42
CA ASP A 548 51.03 6.47 12.49
C ASP A 548 49.87 6.49 11.47
N TYR A 549 50.21 6.78 10.21
CA TYR A 549 49.25 6.82 9.10
C TYR A 549 48.47 5.51 8.94
N VAL A 550 49.11 4.35 9.15
CA VAL A 550 48.46 3.03 9.07
C VAL A 550 47.27 2.91 10.04
N GLU A 551 47.31 3.58 11.19
CA GLU A 551 46.17 3.60 12.10
C GLU A 551 45.03 4.48 11.57
N ARG A 552 45.34 5.61 10.91
CA ARG A 552 44.33 6.46 10.24
C ARG A 552 43.66 5.70 9.10
N ASP A 553 44.45 5.07 8.23
CA ASP A 553 44.01 4.24 7.11
C ASP A 553 43.07 3.12 7.60
N SER A 554 43.38 2.49 8.74
CA SER A 554 42.55 1.42 9.34
C SER A 554 41.18 1.90 9.87
N ARG A 555 41.00 3.22 10.03
CA ARG A 555 39.79 3.87 10.55
C ARG A 555 39.00 4.60 9.45
N GLU A 556 39.37 4.42 8.18
CA GLU A 556 38.68 5.00 7.03
C GLU A 556 37.23 4.50 6.88
N ILE A 557 36.34 5.41 6.50
CA ILE A 557 34.98 5.15 6.05
C ILE A 557 34.79 5.70 4.63
N GLY A 558 34.36 4.83 3.73
CA GLY A 558 34.02 5.17 2.33
C GLY A 558 32.59 4.79 1.92
N TYR A 559 31.82 4.14 2.81
CA TYR A 559 30.52 3.54 2.46
C TYR A 559 29.51 4.59 1.97
N TYR A 560 29.55 5.82 2.48
CA TYR A 560 28.61 6.89 2.14
C TYR A 560 28.56 7.21 0.64
N GLN A 561 29.68 7.06 -0.08
CA GLN A 561 29.76 7.26 -1.53
C GLN A 561 28.84 6.30 -2.31
N TRP A 562 28.68 5.08 -1.79
CA TRP A 562 28.07 3.94 -2.48
C TRP A 562 26.60 3.69 -2.11
N VAL A 563 26.09 4.35 -1.06
CA VAL A 563 24.75 4.08 -0.48
C VAL A 563 23.64 4.07 -1.54
N PRO A 564 23.47 5.09 -2.42
CA PRO A 564 22.35 5.07 -3.35
C PRO A 564 22.42 3.92 -4.35
N PHE A 565 23.62 3.54 -4.79
CA PHE A 565 23.84 2.43 -5.73
C PHE A 565 23.55 1.07 -5.08
N ILE A 566 24.00 0.88 -3.84
CA ILE A 566 23.70 -0.34 -3.08
C ILE A 566 22.20 -0.44 -2.84
N LEU A 567 21.53 0.63 -2.39
CA LEU A 567 20.06 0.64 -2.24
C LEU A 567 19.35 0.31 -3.56
N ALA A 568 19.78 0.87 -4.70
CA ALA A 568 19.19 0.55 -6.01
C ALA A 568 19.38 -0.95 -6.38
N LEU A 569 20.54 -1.53 -6.08
CA LEU A 569 20.80 -2.96 -6.26
C LEU A 569 19.95 -3.83 -5.31
N GLN A 570 19.78 -3.42 -4.05
CA GLN A 570 18.92 -4.11 -3.09
C GLN A 570 17.46 -4.12 -3.56
N ALA A 571 16.94 -2.98 -4.06
CA ALA A 571 15.60 -2.89 -4.64
C ALA A 571 15.42 -3.85 -5.85
N PHE A 572 16.41 -3.95 -6.73
CA PHE A 572 16.40 -4.90 -7.84
C PHE A 572 16.40 -6.36 -7.37
N LEU A 573 17.24 -6.70 -6.39
CA LEU A 573 17.34 -8.06 -5.82
C LEU A 573 16.03 -8.51 -5.13
N PHE A 574 15.29 -7.60 -4.50
CA PHE A 574 13.94 -7.89 -3.97
C PHE A 574 12.90 -8.17 -5.07
N TYR A 575 13.03 -7.56 -6.26
CA TYR A 575 12.17 -7.84 -7.42
C TYR A 575 12.55 -9.13 -8.17
N LEU A 576 13.82 -9.57 -8.07
CA LEU A 576 14.37 -10.70 -8.83
C LEU A 576 13.57 -12.02 -8.73
N PRO A 577 13.05 -12.48 -7.55
CA PRO A 577 12.25 -13.70 -7.49
C PRO A 577 10.93 -13.59 -8.27
N CYS A 578 10.29 -12.43 -8.27
CA CYS A 578 9.08 -12.18 -9.06
C CYS A 578 9.39 -12.17 -10.57
N LEU A 579 10.54 -11.61 -10.97
CA LEU A 579 11.01 -11.70 -12.36
C LEU A 579 11.24 -13.16 -12.79
N ILE A 580 11.84 -13.99 -11.92
CA ILE A 580 12.02 -15.43 -12.18
C ILE A 580 10.67 -16.14 -12.31
N TRP A 581 9.68 -15.86 -11.45
CA TRP A 581 8.31 -16.37 -11.59
C TRP A 581 7.72 -16.01 -12.96
N ARG A 582 7.71 -14.73 -13.32
CA ARG A 582 7.15 -14.22 -14.58
C ARG A 582 7.81 -14.88 -15.81
N LEU A 583 9.13 -15.09 -15.79
CA LEU A 583 9.87 -15.73 -16.88
C LEU A 583 9.70 -17.27 -16.94
N THR A 584 9.28 -17.92 -15.86
CA THR A 584 9.19 -19.39 -15.79
C THR A 584 7.77 -19.94 -15.83
N ASN A 585 6.77 -19.18 -15.37
CA ASN A 585 5.36 -19.60 -15.26
C ASN A 585 4.80 -20.14 -16.59
N TRP A 586 5.13 -19.50 -17.72
CA TRP A 586 4.61 -19.89 -19.06
C TRP A 586 4.99 -21.32 -19.50
N TYR A 587 6.15 -21.85 -19.05
CA TYR A 587 6.57 -23.23 -19.36
C TYR A 587 5.63 -24.30 -18.77
N SER A 588 4.75 -23.94 -17.82
CA SER A 588 3.73 -24.84 -17.29
C SER A 588 2.61 -25.18 -18.28
N GLY A 589 2.39 -24.34 -19.29
CA GLY A 589 1.19 -24.37 -20.14
C GLY A 589 -0.08 -23.83 -19.47
N ILE A 590 0.01 -23.30 -18.24
CA ILE A 590 -1.11 -22.72 -17.47
C ILE A 590 -0.81 -21.24 -17.22
N SER A 591 -1.56 -20.35 -17.86
CA SER A 591 -1.47 -18.90 -17.65
C SER A 591 -2.17 -18.48 -16.34
N VAL A 592 -1.53 -18.75 -15.18
CA VAL A 592 -2.10 -18.48 -13.84
C VAL A 592 -2.71 -17.08 -13.74
N LEU A 593 -1.92 -16.04 -14.07
CA LEU A 593 -2.36 -14.63 -14.12
C LEU A 593 -3.58 -14.39 -15.03
N GLY A 594 -3.63 -15.05 -16.19
CA GLY A 594 -4.75 -14.91 -17.12
C GLY A 594 -6.03 -15.51 -16.55
N ILE A 595 -5.93 -16.67 -15.89
CA ILE A 595 -7.06 -17.35 -15.24
C ILE A 595 -7.53 -16.57 -14.01
N THR A 596 -6.62 -16.05 -13.18
CA THR A 596 -7.00 -15.27 -11.99
C THR A 596 -7.61 -13.93 -12.36
N ASN A 597 -7.08 -13.21 -13.36
CA ASN A 597 -7.70 -11.99 -13.88
C ASN A 597 -9.12 -12.28 -14.41
N MET A 598 -9.31 -13.28 -15.27
CA MET A 598 -10.65 -13.65 -15.76
C MET A 598 -11.63 -14.03 -14.63
N ALA A 599 -11.14 -14.60 -13.51
CA ALA A 599 -11.96 -14.90 -12.34
C ALA A 599 -12.33 -13.64 -11.52
N VAL A 600 -11.39 -12.69 -11.35
CA VAL A 600 -11.62 -11.39 -10.71
C VAL A 600 -12.58 -10.54 -11.55
N ASP A 601 -12.39 -10.50 -12.86
CA ASP A 601 -13.27 -9.78 -13.79
C ASP A 601 -14.69 -10.35 -13.77
N ALA A 602 -14.84 -11.68 -13.79
CA ALA A 602 -16.14 -12.32 -13.62
C ALA A 602 -16.82 -11.99 -12.27
N GLY A 603 -16.04 -11.78 -11.21
CA GLY A 603 -16.55 -11.37 -9.90
C GLY A 603 -17.14 -9.96 -9.85
N ASN A 604 -16.65 -9.05 -10.71
CA ASN A 604 -17.13 -7.67 -10.80
C ASN A 604 -18.33 -7.46 -11.76
N MET A 605 -18.87 -8.54 -12.35
CA MET A 605 -19.93 -8.48 -13.36
C MET A 605 -21.32 -8.90 -12.86
N ASP A 606 -22.36 -8.43 -13.56
CA ASP A 606 -23.77 -8.84 -13.41
C ASP A 606 -23.92 -10.37 -13.26
N TYR A 607 -24.81 -10.79 -12.36
CA TYR A 607 -25.02 -12.21 -11.98
C TYR A 607 -25.14 -13.20 -13.16
N GLU A 608 -25.87 -12.85 -14.23
CA GLU A 608 -25.98 -13.73 -15.40
C GLU A 608 -24.68 -13.80 -16.23
N THR A 609 -24.01 -12.66 -16.39
CA THR A 609 -22.73 -12.55 -17.11
C THR A 609 -21.64 -13.28 -16.34
N ARG A 610 -21.60 -13.11 -15.02
CA ARG A 610 -20.76 -13.88 -14.09
C ARG A 610 -20.97 -15.38 -14.27
N LYS A 611 -22.21 -15.87 -14.22
CA LYS A 611 -22.52 -17.30 -14.39
C LYS A 611 -22.05 -17.87 -15.74
N LYS A 612 -22.14 -17.08 -16.82
CA LYS A 612 -21.58 -17.44 -18.14
C LYS A 612 -20.06 -17.48 -18.10
N ASN A 613 -19.41 -16.45 -17.55
CA ASN A 613 -17.96 -16.32 -17.51
C ASN A 613 -17.29 -17.32 -16.58
N VAL A 614 -17.87 -17.61 -15.41
CA VAL A 614 -17.44 -18.67 -14.49
C VAL A 614 -17.45 -20.04 -15.18
N LYS A 615 -18.45 -20.34 -16.02
CA LYS A 615 -18.45 -21.57 -16.85
C LYS A 615 -17.28 -21.59 -17.83
N THR A 616 -16.97 -20.46 -18.48
CA THR A 616 -15.82 -20.31 -19.39
C THR A 616 -14.49 -20.50 -18.65
N VAL A 617 -14.31 -19.88 -17.48
CA VAL A 617 -13.09 -20.03 -16.65
C VAL A 617 -12.93 -21.47 -16.15
N ALA A 618 -14.01 -22.11 -15.67
CA ALA A 618 -13.98 -23.52 -15.28
C ALA A 618 -13.62 -24.45 -16.47
N GLN A 619 -14.10 -24.14 -17.66
CA GLN A 619 -13.74 -24.86 -18.88
C GLN A 619 -12.26 -24.65 -19.26
N HIS A 620 -11.75 -23.41 -19.17
CA HIS A 620 -10.34 -23.10 -19.43
C HIS A 620 -9.41 -23.83 -18.44
N ILE A 621 -9.71 -23.81 -17.13
CA ILE A 621 -8.98 -24.56 -16.09
C ILE A 621 -8.96 -26.05 -16.42
N ARG A 622 -10.12 -26.63 -16.78
CA ARG A 622 -10.21 -28.06 -17.15
C ARG A 622 -9.40 -28.38 -18.41
N GLN A 623 -9.40 -27.49 -19.40
CA GLN A 623 -8.62 -27.65 -20.63
C GLN A 623 -7.12 -27.54 -20.37
N SER A 624 -6.66 -26.58 -19.56
CA SER A 624 -5.24 -26.41 -19.25
C SER A 624 -4.67 -27.56 -18.42
N LEU A 625 -5.42 -28.06 -17.42
CA LEU A 625 -5.05 -29.26 -16.65
C LEU A 625 -5.04 -30.54 -17.51
N TYR A 626 -5.91 -30.63 -18.53
CA TYR A 626 -5.89 -31.72 -19.50
C TYR A 626 -4.67 -31.64 -20.43
N LEU A 627 -4.38 -30.45 -20.97
CA LEU A 627 -3.24 -30.20 -21.84
C LEU A 627 -1.90 -30.48 -21.12
N GLN A 628 -1.77 -30.06 -19.86
CA GLN A 628 -0.60 -30.33 -18.99
C GLN A 628 -0.34 -31.85 -18.84
N ARG A 629 -1.41 -32.66 -18.82
CA ARG A 629 -1.36 -34.13 -18.73
C ARG A 629 -1.01 -34.80 -20.06
N GLU A 630 -1.42 -34.21 -21.20
CA GLU A 630 -1.26 -34.80 -22.53
C GLU A 630 0.08 -34.44 -23.20
N LEU A 631 0.64 -33.25 -22.91
CA LEU A 631 1.97 -32.80 -23.37
C LEU A 631 3.15 -33.51 -22.65
N SER A 632 3.07 -34.84 -22.50
CA SER A 632 4.03 -35.71 -21.82
C SER A 632 5.21 -36.08 -22.74
N THR A 633 6.18 -35.17 -22.88
CA THR A 633 7.38 -35.38 -23.72
C THR A 633 8.57 -35.95 -22.97
N ASN A 634 9.27 -36.93 -23.58
CA ASN A 634 10.41 -37.67 -23.02
C ASN A 634 11.74 -36.85 -23.04
N GLY A 635 11.76 -35.68 -22.41
CA GLY A 635 12.98 -34.87 -22.25
C GLY A 635 13.91 -35.39 -21.14
N LYS A 636 15.24 -35.24 -21.31
CA LYS A 636 16.26 -35.76 -20.38
C LYS A 636 16.97 -34.70 -19.51
N LEU A 637 16.54 -33.44 -19.51
CA LEU A 637 17.23 -32.34 -18.80
C LEU A 637 16.47 -31.81 -17.58
N PHE A 638 17.16 -31.68 -16.44
CA PHE A 638 16.66 -31.21 -15.13
C PHE A 638 15.58 -32.08 -14.45
N GLY A 639 16.04 -33.14 -13.78
CA GLY A 639 15.27 -34.10 -12.99
C GLY A 639 14.64 -33.59 -11.68
N PHE A 640 14.19 -32.34 -11.62
CA PHE A 640 13.28 -31.84 -10.57
C PHE A 640 11.99 -31.31 -11.22
N LEU A 641 12.13 -30.40 -12.18
CA LEU A 641 11.01 -29.83 -12.93
C LEU A 641 10.23 -30.89 -13.72
N ILE A 642 10.90 -31.90 -14.28
CA ILE A 642 10.23 -33.00 -15.02
C ILE A 642 9.34 -33.86 -14.10
N TYR A 643 9.82 -34.24 -12.91
CA TYR A 643 9.02 -35.01 -11.95
C TYR A 643 7.77 -34.24 -11.50
N GLY A 644 7.88 -32.92 -11.34
CA GLY A 644 6.74 -32.04 -11.07
C GLY A 644 5.64 -32.13 -12.13
N LYS A 645 6.03 -32.20 -13.42
CA LYS A 645 5.09 -32.30 -14.55
C LYS A 645 4.35 -33.65 -14.58
N HIS A 646 5.01 -34.76 -14.26
CA HIS A 646 4.34 -36.07 -14.21
C HIS A 646 3.18 -36.12 -13.21
N TYR A 647 3.39 -35.60 -11.99
CA TYR A 647 2.38 -35.63 -10.92
C TYR A 647 1.39 -34.45 -10.94
N GLY A 648 1.60 -33.42 -11.76
CA GLY A 648 0.80 -32.18 -11.73
C GLY A 648 1.02 -31.39 -10.44
N ILE A 649 2.30 -31.21 -10.10
CA ILE A 649 2.81 -30.40 -8.99
C ILE A 649 3.90 -29.43 -9.52
N TYR A 650 3.88 -29.11 -10.82
CA TYR A 650 4.88 -28.26 -11.47
C TYR A 650 4.71 -26.80 -11.05
N VAL A 651 3.48 -26.27 -11.17
CA VAL A 651 3.17 -24.87 -10.83
C VAL A 651 3.34 -24.66 -9.31
N THR A 652 2.84 -25.62 -8.53
CA THR A 652 2.95 -25.65 -7.07
C THR A 652 4.42 -25.71 -6.62
N GLY A 653 5.24 -26.59 -7.23
CA GLY A 653 6.65 -26.73 -6.92
C GLY A 653 7.48 -25.52 -7.35
N LEU A 654 7.17 -24.91 -8.49
CA LEU A 654 7.76 -23.66 -8.94
C LEU A 654 7.46 -22.53 -7.96
N TYR A 655 6.20 -22.37 -7.54
CA TYR A 655 5.80 -21.33 -6.58
C TYR A 655 6.50 -21.49 -5.23
N LEU A 656 6.62 -22.72 -4.71
CA LEU A 656 7.39 -23.02 -3.49
C LEU A 656 8.89 -22.69 -3.64
N PHE A 657 9.47 -22.88 -4.83
CA PHE A 657 10.84 -22.46 -5.12
C PHE A 657 10.99 -20.92 -5.13
N ILE A 658 10.02 -20.18 -5.65
CA ILE A 658 10.01 -18.70 -5.56
C ILE A 658 9.89 -18.23 -4.10
N LYS A 659 9.06 -18.88 -3.28
CA LYS A 659 8.99 -18.61 -1.81
C LYS A 659 10.33 -18.83 -1.12
N PHE A 660 11.05 -19.90 -1.47
CA PHE A 660 12.41 -20.14 -0.98
C PHE A 660 13.40 -19.04 -1.44
N LEU A 661 13.31 -18.58 -2.69
CA LEU A 661 14.13 -17.47 -3.18
C LEU A 661 13.85 -16.14 -2.46
N TYR A 662 12.62 -15.87 -2.00
CA TYR A 662 12.36 -14.70 -1.14
C TYR A 662 13.08 -14.80 0.21
N ILE A 663 13.05 -15.97 0.88
CA ILE A 663 13.81 -16.17 2.13
C ILE A 663 15.31 -16.01 1.88
N LEU A 664 15.85 -16.65 0.84
CA LEU A 664 17.26 -16.54 0.47
C LEU A 664 17.65 -15.08 0.18
N ASN A 665 16.81 -14.33 -0.53
CA ASN A 665 17.02 -12.90 -0.73
C ASN A 665 17.08 -12.15 0.61
N VAL A 666 16.07 -12.27 1.49
CA VAL A 666 16.05 -11.52 2.76
C VAL A 666 17.29 -11.82 3.62
N VAL A 667 17.77 -13.08 3.66
CA VAL A 667 19.03 -13.42 4.33
C VAL A 667 20.23 -12.73 3.66
N CYS A 668 20.33 -12.77 2.33
CA CYS A 668 21.37 -12.05 1.59
C CYS A 668 21.33 -10.53 1.82
N GLN A 669 20.13 -9.93 1.95
CA GLN A 669 19.97 -8.50 2.21
C GLN A 669 20.52 -8.09 3.58
N PHE A 670 20.28 -8.92 4.62
CA PHE A 670 20.89 -8.73 5.94
C PHE A 670 22.42 -8.87 5.90
N LEU A 671 22.95 -9.84 5.14
CA LEU A 671 24.40 -10.02 5.00
C LEU A 671 25.07 -8.86 4.24
N ILE A 672 24.43 -8.36 3.18
CA ILE A 672 24.86 -7.15 2.45
C ILE A 672 24.87 -5.95 3.41
N LEU A 673 23.76 -5.72 4.13
CA LEU A 673 23.62 -4.61 5.07
C LEU A 673 24.70 -4.63 6.16
N ASN A 674 24.94 -5.79 6.79
CA ASN A 674 25.95 -5.90 7.84
C ASN A 674 27.38 -5.72 7.29
N ARG A 675 27.70 -6.34 6.15
CA ARG A 675 29.04 -6.26 5.55
C ARG A 675 29.35 -4.85 5.04
N PHE A 676 28.35 -4.13 4.53
CA PHE A 676 28.48 -2.78 3.99
C PHE A 676 28.72 -1.72 5.07
N LEU A 677 28.04 -1.83 6.22
CA LEU A 677 28.21 -0.91 7.36
C LEU A 677 29.42 -1.21 8.24
N GLY A 678 30.15 -2.30 7.98
CA GLY A 678 31.32 -2.71 8.77
C GLY A 678 31.01 -3.18 10.20
N ALA A 679 29.74 -3.37 10.56
CA ALA A 679 29.32 -3.74 11.91
C ALA A 679 29.81 -5.14 12.31
N GLN A 680 30.37 -5.24 13.51
CA GLN A 680 30.89 -6.50 14.07
C GLN A 680 29.78 -7.52 14.38
N TYR A 681 28.54 -7.05 14.60
CA TYR A 681 27.39 -7.88 14.97
C TYR A 681 26.19 -7.63 14.06
N THR A 682 25.58 -8.71 13.55
CA THR A 682 24.41 -8.65 12.62
C THR A 682 23.16 -7.99 13.21
N PHE A 683 23.08 -7.90 14.53
CA PHE A 683 21.93 -7.39 15.27
C PHE A 683 22.10 -5.95 15.80
N TRP A 684 23.02 -5.19 15.21
CA TRP A 684 23.32 -3.79 15.57
C TRP A 684 22.08 -2.85 15.60
N GLY A 685 21.00 -3.17 14.90
CA GLY A 685 19.75 -2.38 14.95
C GLY A 685 19.03 -2.38 16.30
N PHE A 686 19.21 -3.43 17.12
CA PHE A 686 18.78 -3.43 18.52
C PHE A 686 19.71 -2.59 19.40
N GLU A 687 21.02 -2.63 19.13
CA GLU A 687 22.06 -1.93 19.87
C GLU A 687 21.93 -0.41 19.73
N ILE A 688 21.81 0.10 18.49
CA ILE A 688 21.61 1.54 18.26
C ILE A 688 20.25 2.01 18.81
N LEU A 689 19.19 1.18 18.79
CA LEU A 689 17.92 1.55 19.43
C LEU A 689 18.04 1.62 20.96
N ARG A 690 18.77 0.70 21.58
CA ARG A 690 19.09 0.72 23.02
C ARG A 690 19.91 1.96 23.38
N ASP A 691 20.95 2.26 22.60
CA ASP A 691 21.86 3.37 22.88
C ASP A 691 21.18 4.73 22.66
N LEU A 692 20.32 4.85 21.64
CA LEU A 692 19.43 6.00 21.44
C LEU A 692 18.42 6.16 22.59
N ALA A 693 17.87 5.07 23.13
CA ALA A 693 16.98 5.10 24.30
C ALA A 693 17.69 5.49 25.61
N TYR A 694 19.02 5.33 25.68
CA TYR A 694 19.86 5.85 26.76
C TYR A 694 20.54 7.19 26.43
N GLY A 695 20.19 7.84 25.32
CA GLY A 695 20.70 9.17 24.93
C GLY A 695 22.15 9.20 24.43
N ARG A 696 22.78 8.05 24.13
CA ARG A 696 24.17 8.00 23.66
C ARG A 696 24.27 8.42 22.19
N GLU A 697 25.10 9.42 21.91
CA GLU A 697 25.31 9.91 20.55
C GLU A 697 26.38 9.13 19.75
N TRP A 698 26.46 9.43 18.45
CA TRP A 698 27.49 8.99 17.50
C TRP A 698 28.93 9.29 17.95
N GLN A 699 29.13 10.28 18.82
CA GLN A 699 30.44 10.66 19.36
C GLN A 699 31.04 9.55 20.26
N GLU A 700 30.21 8.95 21.12
CA GLU A 700 30.64 7.83 21.98
C GLU A 700 30.65 6.51 21.21
N SER A 701 29.53 6.22 20.52
CA SER A 701 29.29 4.93 19.87
C SER A 701 30.10 4.71 18.58
N GLY A 702 30.57 5.78 17.92
CA GLY A 702 31.30 5.71 16.66
C GLY A 702 30.49 5.23 15.45
N HIS A 703 29.21 4.89 15.63
CA HIS A 703 28.32 4.52 14.55
C HIS A 703 27.75 5.76 13.83
N PHE A 704 27.74 5.71 12.50
CA PHE A 704 27.30 6.81 11.61
C PHE A 704 27.90 8.19 11.97
N PRO A 705 29.24 8.32 12.03
CA PRO A 705 29.88 9.55 12.47
C PRO A 705 29.57 10.72 11.55
N ARG A 706 29.21 11.86 12.15
CA ARG A 706 28.73 13.06 11.45
C ARG A 706 29.84 14.08 11.15
N VAL A 707 30.93 14.01 11.91
CA VAL A 707 32.17 14.76 11.70
C VAL A 707 33.31 13.76 11.52
N THR A 708 34.16 14.00 10.53
CA THR A 708 35.28 13.14 10.15
C THR A 708 36.55 13.95 9.91
N MET A 709 37.68 13.27 9.80
CA MET A 709 38.96 13.86 9.39
C MET A 709 39.34 13.38 7.99
N CYS A 710 39.95 14.27 7.22
CA CYS A 710 40.47 14.01 5.88
C CYS A 710 41.95 14.39 5.83
N ASP A 711 42.79 13.47 5.37
CA ASP A 711 44.20 13.72 5.07
C ASP A 711 44.36 13.83 3.54
N PHE A 712 45.02 14.89 3.05
CA PHE A 712 45.29 15.07 1.62
C PHE A 712 46.68 15.64 1.32
N ASP A 713 47.26 15.16 0.22
CA ASP A 713 48.65 15.43 -0.17
C ASP A 713 48.73 16.34 -1.41
N VAL A 714 49.21 17.57 -1.25
CA VAL A 714 49.43 18.53 -2.34
C VAL A 714 50.91 18.59 -2.70
N ARG A 715 51.25 18.49 -3.99
CA ARG A 715 52.64 18.63 -4.46
C ARG A 715 52.94 20.08 -4.88
N VAL A 716 53.91 20.70 -4.22
CA VAL A 716 54.34 22.09 -4.49
C VAL A 716 55.86 22.08 -4.72
N LEU A 717 56.30 22.55 -5.90
CA LEU A 717 57.73 22.59 -6.30
C LEU A 717 58.47 21.24 -6.16
N GLY A 718 57.73 20.12 -6.25
CA GLY A 718 58.24 18.75 -6.07
C GLY A 718 58.10 18.18 -4.65
N ASN A 719 57.96 19.03 -3.63
CA ASN A 719 57.76 18.62 -2.24
C ASN A 719 56.30 18.20 -1.99
N LEU A 720 56.12 17.24 -1.09
CA LEU A 720 54.83 16.72 -0.65
C LEU A 720 54.37 17.46 0.61
N HIS A 721 53.31 18.26 0.50
CA HIS A 721 52.69 18.95 1.63
C HIS A 721 51.40 18.25 2.02
N ARG A 722 51.42 17.60 3.19
CA ARG A 722 50.25 16.95 3.78
C ARG A 722 49.40 17.96 4.53
N TRP A 723 48.09 17.86 4.40
CA TRP A 723 47.11 18.66 5.15
C TRP A 723 46.09 17.73 5.79
N THR A 724 45.72 18.00 7.04
CA THR A 724 44.69 17.29 7.79
C THR A 724 43.56 18.27 8.08
N VAL A 725 42.34 18.00 7.59
CA VAL A 725 41.18 18.91 7.74
C VAL A 725 39.98 18.17 8.34
N GLN A 726 39.20 18.90 9.13
CA GLN A 726 37.97 18.41 9.75
C GLN A 726 36.79 18.68 8.82
N CYS A 727 35.95 17.67 8.56
CA CYS A 727 34.83 17.77 7.61
C CYS A 727 33.50 17.32 8.26
N VAL A 728 32.41 18.00 7.92
CA VAL A 728 31.03 17.62 8.28
C VAL A 728 30.41 16.83 7.15
N LEU A 729 29.86 15.66 7.47
CA LEU A 729 29.33 14.70 6.51
C LEU A 729 27.80 14.60 6.63
N MET A 730 27.09 15.64 6.18
CA MET A 730 25.61 15.74 6.25
C MET A 730 24.88 14.48 5.77
N ILE A 731 25.37 13.83 4.71
CA ILE A 731 24.74 12.63 4.15
C ILE A 731 24.63 11.49 5.18
N ASN A 732 25.56 11.40 6.15
CA ASN A 732 25.59 10.30 7.09
C ASN A 732 24.46 10.34 8.12
N MET A 733 23.99 11.55 8.48
CA MET A 733 22.82 11.76 9.32
C MET A 733 21.54 11.17 8.68
N PHE A 734 21.42 11.25 7.35
CA PHE A 734 20.31 10.60 6.62
C PHE A 734 20.50 9.09 6.48
N ASN A 735 21.74 8.64 6.22
CA ASN A 735 22.09 7.21 6.17
C ASN A 735 21.73 6.50 7.48
N GLU A 736 22.06 7.11 8.63
CA GLU A 736 21.74 6.62 9.98
C GLU A 736 20.25 6.27 10.10
N LYS A 737 19.36 7.22 9.78
CA LYS A 737 17.90 7.02 9.93
C LYS A 737 17.32 6.05 8.91
N ILE A 738 17.82 6.10 7.66
CA ILE A 738 17.37 5.19 6.59
C ILE A 738 17.78 3.75 6.88
N TYR A 739 19.02 3.51 7.32
CA TYR A 739 19.48 2.15 7.63
C TYR A 739 18.86 1.60 8.92
N LEU A 740 18.60 2.44 9.93
CA LEU A 740 17.80 2.03 11.10
C LEU A 740 16.39 1.56 10.68
N PHE A 741 15.70 2.35 9.86
CA PHE A 741 14.38 1.96 9.35
C PHE A 741 14.45 0.66 8.52
N LEU A 742 15.40 0.55 7.58
CA LEU A 742 15.52 -0.62 6.71
C LEU A 742 15.88 -1.90 7.47
N TRP A 743 16.69 -1.82 8.53
CA TRP A 743 17.03 -2.96 9.38
C TRP A 743 15.77 -3.55 10.04
N TRP A 744 14.92 -2.70 10.63
CA TRP A 744 13.65 -3.12 11.23
C TRP A 744 12.63 -3.60 10.18
N TRP A 745 12.57 -2.95 9.02
CA TRP A 745 11.73 -3.36 7.90
C TRP A 745 12.09 -4.76 7.38
N PHE A 746 13.37 -5.05 7.19
CA PHE A 746 13.83 -6.38 6.78
C PHE A 746 13.61 -7.44 7.86
N PHE A 747 13.70 -7.09 9.15
CA PHE A 747 13.41 -8.01 10.25
C PHE A 747 11.95 -8.47 10.24
N ILE A 748 11.02 -7.53 10.11
CA ILE A 748 9.57 -7.80 9.99
C ILE A 748 9.27 -8.66 8.76
N ILE A 749 9.89 -8.35 7.61
CA ILE A 749 9.72 -9.13 6.37
C ILE A 749 10.30 -10.54 6.49
N SER A 750 11.42 -10.72 7.20
CA SER A 750 12.01 -12.04 7.47
C SER A 750 11.02 -12.94 8.22
N ILE A 751 10.35 -12.39 9.24
CA ILE A 751 9.32 -13.13 10.00
C ILE A 751 8.14 -13.51 9.08
N PHE A 752 7.58 -12.57 8.32
CA PHE A 752 6.42 -12.85 7.46
C PHE A 752 6.75 -13.82 6.31
N THR A 753 7.90 -13.68 5.65
CA THR A 753 8.32 -14.61 4.57
C THR A 753 8.54 -16.03 5.08
N PHE A 754 9.20 -16.18 6.23
CA PHE A 754 9.43 -17.46 6.87
C PHE A 754 8.10 -18.16 7.20
N LEU A 755 7.20 -17.50 7.95
CA LEU A 755 5.89 -18.05 8.31
C LEU A 755 5.05 -18.42 7.08
N ASN A 756 5.06 -17.58 6.03
CA ASN A 756 4.31 -17.81 4.80
C ASN A 756 4.84 -19.01 4.01
N PHE A 757 6.15 -19.22 3.96
CA PHE A 757 6.77 -20.40 3.33
C PHE A 757 6.35 -21.70 4.00
N PHE A 758 6.41 -21.78 5.34
CA PHE A 758 5.98 -22.98 6.07
C PHE A 758 4.47 -23.24 5.94
N TYR A 759 3.64 -22.18 5.92
CA TYR A 759 2.22 -22.30 5.61
C TYR A 759 1.99 -22.91 4.22
N TRP A 760 2.63 -22.37 3.18
CA TRP A 760 2.48 -22.88 1.81
C TRP A 760 3.05 -24.30 1.63
N ILE A 761 4.15 -24.66 2.30
CA ILE A 761 4.64 -26.05 2.37
C ILE A 761 3.57 -26.96 2.96
N PHE A 762 3.07 -26.65 4.17
CA PHE A 762 2.10 -27.51 4.87
C PHE A 762 0.82 -27.68 4.06
N VAL A 763 0.30 -26.59 3.47
CA VAL A 763 -0.90 -26.59 2.64
C VAL A 763 -0.71 -27.34 1.31
N SER A 764 0.47 -27.25 0.70
CA SER A 764 0.73 -27.85 -0.62
C SER A 764 1.02 -29.35 -0.54
N PHE A 765 1.74 -29.83 0.48
CA PHE A 765 2.06 -31.26 0.61
C PHE A 765 1.01 -32.06 1.37
N ASN A 766 0.26 -31.46 2.31
CA ASN A 766 -0.72 -32.19 3.10
C ASN A 766 -2.04 -32.41 2.31
N GLN A 767 -2.18 -33.61 1.73
CA GLN A 767 -3.37 -33.99 0.97
C GLN A 767 -4.69 -33.88 1.76
N ASN A 768 -4.67 -34.04 3.08
CA ASN A 768 -5.87 -33.87 3.91
C ASN A 768 -6.31 -32.40 3.92
N MET A 769 -5.36 -31.45 3.95
CA MET A 769 -5.66 -30.01 3.84
C MET A 769 -6.16 -29.62 2.44
N GLN A 770 -5.72 -30.32 1.39
CA GLN A 770 -6.26 -30.14 0.04
C GLN A 770 -7.72 -30.63 -0.06
N VAL A 771 -8.01 -31.83 0.45
CA VAL A 771 -9.36 -32.41 0.42
C VAL A 771 -10.33 -31.64 1.32
N ASN A 772 -9.90 -31.22 2.52
CA ASN A 772 -10.72 -30.43 3.44
C ASN A 772 -11.09 -29.06 2.85
N PHE A 773 -10.15 -28.40 2.16
CA PHE A 773 -10.41 -27.14 1.46
C PHE A 773 -11.49 -27.31 0.38
N ILE A 774 -11.33 -28.24 -0.56
CA ILE A 774 -12.32 -28.49 -1.62
C ILE A 774 -13.66 -28.99 -1.04
N SER A 775 -13.63 -29.82 0.02
CA SER A 775 -14.84 -30.28 0.69
C SER A 775 -15.62 -29.15 1.36
N ARG A 776 -14.99 -28.10 1.88
CA ARG A 776 -15.69 -26.95 2.49
C ARG A 776 -16.62 -26.28 1.48
N TYR A 777 -16.09 -25.88 0.32
CA TYR A 777 -16.89 -25.25 -0.74
C TYR A 777 -17.95 -26.18 -1.33
N LEU A 778 -17.68 -27.49 -1.43
CA LEU A 778 -18.66 -28.43 -1.99
C LEU A 778 -19.86 -28.68 -1.06
N ARG A 779 -19.65 -28.74 0.27
CA ARG A 779 -20.74 -28.83 1.27
C ARG A 779 -21.68 -27.62 1.16
N VAL A 780 -21.11 -26.42 1.17
CA VAL A 780 -21.80 -25.13 1.00
C VAL A 780 -22.65 -25.06 -0.27
N SER A 781 -22.24 -25.77 -1.32
CA SER A 781 -22.94 -25.79 -2.60
C SER A 781 -24.16 -26.71 -2.67
N ASP A 782 -24.50 -27.38 -1.56
CA ASP A 782 -25.55 -28.41 -1.39
C ASP A 782 -25.43 -29.58 -2.37
N LYS A 783 -24.19 -29.93 -2.74
CA LYS A 783 -23.88 -31.05 -3.66
C LYS A 783 -23.33 -32.30 -2.99
N ILE A 784 -23.01 -32.23 -1.69
CA ILE A 784 -22.34 -33.29 -0.93
C ILE A 784 -22.85 -33.32 0.51
N SER A 785 -23.16 -34.52 1.01
CA SER A 785 -23.50 -34.81 2.40
C SER A 785 -22.25 -35.16 3.23
N ASP A 786 -22.36 -35.21 4.56
CA ASP A 786 -21.25 -35.61 5.43
C ASP A 786 -20.90 -37.12 5.38
N THR A 787 -21.48 -37.89 4.46
CA THR A 787 -21.27 -39.34 4.39
C THR A 787 -19.85 -39.74 3.94
N LEU A 788 -19.25 -40.70 4.64
CA LEU A 788 -17.93 -41.28 4.34
C LEU A 788 -17.70 -41.68 2.86
N PRO A 789 -18.64 -42.33 2.13
CA PRO A 789 -18.45 -42.60 0.70
C PRO A 789 -18.27 -41.33 -0.14
N GLU A 790 -18.94 -40.21 0.19
CA GLU A 790 -18.83 -38.98 -0.59
C GLU A 790 -17.52 -38.24 -0.31
N GLN A 791 -17.05 -38.22 0.93
CA GLN A 791 -15.70 -37.75 1.25
C GLN A 791 -14.62 -38.53 0.47
N ARG A 792 -14.82 -39.85 0.26
CA ARG A 792 -13.97 -40.67 -0.62
C ARG A 792 -14.12 -40.32 -2.11
N ARG A 793 -15.29 -39.87 -2.58
CA ARG A 793 -15.47 -39.32 -3.94
C ARG A 793 -14.72 -38.00 -4.13
N VAL A 794 -14.79 -37.07 -3.17
CA VAL A 794 -14.01 -35.81 -3.18
C VAL A 794 -12.50 -36.11 -3.18
N GLY A 795 -12.04 -37.05 -2.35
CA GLY A 795 -10.64 -37.48 -2.36
C GLY A 795 -10.16 -38.04 -3.71
N LYS A 796 -11.02 -38.72 -4.48
CA LYS A 796 -10.71 -39.17 -5.85
C LYS A 796 -10.64 -38.00 -6.83
N PHE A 797 -11.61 -37.08 -6.80
CA PHE A 797 -11.66 -35.87 -7.63
C PHE A 797 -10.41 -35.01 -7.47
N VAL A 798 -10.07 -34.68 -6.22
CA VAL A 798 -8.87 -33.89 -5.87
C VAL A 798 -7.59 -34.56 -6.37
N ARG A 799 -7.42 -35.87 -6.11
CA ARG A 799 -6.20 -36.61 -6.49
C ARG A 799 -6.05 -36.91 -7.99
N ARG A 800 -7.14 -37.02 -8.76
CA ARG A 800 -7.10 -37.50 -10.17
C ARG A 800 -7.39 -36.46 -11.23
N GLU A 801 -8.31 -35.53 -10.99
CA GLU A 801 -8.70 -34.51 -11.98
C GLU A 801 -8.07 -33.14 -11.66
N LEU A 802 -8.13 -32.67 -10.40
CA LEU A 802 -7.53 -31.38 -10.02
C LEU A 802 -6.01 -31.44 -9.87
N ARG A 803 -5.48 -32.44 -9.16
CA ARG A 803 -4.06 -32.55 -8.75
C ARG A 803 -3.61 -31.36 -7.84
N PRO A 804 -2.39 -31.38 -7.28
CA PRO A 804 -1.88 -30.23 -6.50
C PRO A 804 -1.95 -28.90 -7.26
N ASP A 805 -1.55 -28.85 -8.53
CA ASP A 805 -1.57 -27.62 -9.34
C ASP A 805 -2.99 -27.02 -9.50
N GLY A 806 -4.02 -27.85 -9.66
CA GLY A 806 -5.41 -27.38 -9.72
C GLY A 806 -5.95 -26.91 -8.37
N VAL A 807 -5.55 -27.53 -7.26
CA VAL A 807 -5.89 -27.06 -5.91
C VAL A 807 -5.15 -25.77 -5.55
N PHE A 808 -3.89 -25.63 -5.97
CA PHE A 808 -3.11 -24.40 -5.85
C PHE A 808 -3.79 -23.25 -6.60
N LEU A 809 -4.12 -23.46 -7.88
CA LEU A 809 -4.81 -22.46 -8.70
C LEU A 809 -6.15 -22.02 -8.07
N LEU A 810 -6.95 -22.98 -7.57
CA LEU A 810 -8.21 -22.66 -6.88
C LEU A 810 -8.00 -21.91 -5.55
N ARG A 811 -6.87 -22.10 -4.84
CA ARG A 811 -6.51 -21.31 -3.66
C ARG A 811 -6.16 -19.87 -4.00
N ILE A 812 -5.34 -19.66 -5.05
CA ILE A 812 -4.98 -18.31 -5.52
C ILE A 812 -6.20 -17.57 -6.08
N ILE A 813 -7.13 -18.27 -6.73
CA ILE A 813 -8.41 -17.70 -7.16
C ILE A 813 -9.27 -17.35 -5.93
N ALA A 814 -9.39 -18.21 -4.91
CA ALA A 814 -10.14 -17.89 -3.70
C ALA A 814 -9.56 -16.67 -2.96
N SER A 815 -8.23 -16.53 -2.89
CA SER A 815 -7.58 -15.40 -2.22
C SER A 815 -7.64 -14.08 -2.99
N ASN A 816 -7.88 -14.08 -4.31
CA ASN A 816 -7.88 -12.86 -5.14
C ASN A 816 -9.26 -12.50 -5.72
N ALA A 817 -10.09 -13.49 -6.10
CA ALA A 817 -11.46 -13.31 -6.60
C ALA A 817 -12.56 -13.61 -5.56
N GLY A 818 -12.19 -14.09 -4.37
CA GLY A 818 -13.08 -14.33 -3.24
C GLY A 818 -13.82 -15.67 -3.24
N ASP A 819 -14.32 -16.05 -2.06
CA ASP A 819 -14.92 -17.35 -1.79
C ASP A 819 -16.19 -17.65 -2.61
N ILE A 820 -16.95 -16.62 -3.04
CA ILE A 820 -18.13 -16.81 -3.89
C ILE A 820 -17.73 -17.37 -5.26
N ILE A 821 -16.72 -16.77 -5.89
CA ILE A 821 -16.24 -17.19 -7.22
C ILE A 821 -15.56 -18.56 -7.13
N ALA A 822 -14.79 -18.80 -6.07
CA ALA A 822 -14.24 -20.13 -5.78
C ALA A 822 -15.35 -21.18 -5.61
N THR A 823 -16.44 -20.87 -4.90
CA THR A 823 -17.58 -21.78 -4.71
C THR A 823 -18.27 -22.09 -6.05
N GLU A 824 -18.57 -21.09 -6.86
CA GLU A 824 -19.23 -21.28 -8.17
C GLU A 824 -18.34 -22.09 -9.15
N LEU A 825 -17.03 -21.81 -9.20
CA LEU A 825 -16.04 -22.57 -9.97
C LEU A 825 -15.94 -24.03 -9.51
N ILE A 826 -15.76 -24.27 -8.20
CA ILE A 826 -15.61 -25.61 -7.63
C ILE A 826 -16.89 -26.44 -7.84
N LYS A 827 -18.07 -25.82 -7.67
CA LYS A 827 -19.38 -26.43 -7.96
C LYS A 827 -19.46 -26.85 -9.44
N HIS A 828 -19.08 -25.99 -10.37
CA HIS A 828 -19.09 -26.31 -11.80
C HIS A 828 -18.12 -27.44 -12.15
N LEU A 829 -16.86 -27.37 -11.69
CA LEU A 829 -15.85 -28.42 -11.92
C LEU A 829 -16.31 -29.78 -11.37
N TRP A 830 -16.92 -29.80 -10.18
CA TRP A 830 -17.49 -31.03 -9.59
C TRP A 830 -18.66 -31.59 -10.40
N THR A 831 -19.61 -30.76 -10.84
CA THR A 831 -20.76 -31.26 -11.64
C THR A 831 -20.33 -31.90 -12.96
N VAL A 832 -19.26 -31.41 -13.60
CA VAL A 832 -18.70 -32.02 -14.81
C VAL A 832 -17.98 -33.34 -14.49
N TYR A 833 -17.32 -33.45 -13.33
CA TYR A 833 -16.70 -34.71 -12.88
C TYR A 833 -17.73 -35.78 -12.52
N ASP A 834 -18.76 -35.43 -11.75
CA ASP A 834 -19.78 -36.41 -11.31
C ASP A 834 -20.58 -36.94 -12.51
N ALA A 835 -20.98 -36.06 -13.45
CA ALA A 835 -21.58 -36.47 -14.72
C ALA A 835 -20.69 -37.46 -15.51
N LYS A 836 -19.36 -37.23 -15.53
CA LYS A 836 -18.37 -38.12 -16.17
C LYS A 836 -18.21 -39.47 -15.44
N GLN A 837 -18.49 -39.57 -14.13
CA GLN A 837 -18.49 -40.84 -13.38
C GLN A 837 -19.78 -41.65 -13.59
N ASN A 838 -20.89 -41.01 -13.95
CA ASN A 838 -22.20 -41.65 -14.09
C ASN A 838 -22.41 -42.33 -15.47
N TYR A 839 -21.47 -42.21 -16.41
CA TYR A 839 -21.45 -43.02 -17.63
C TYR A 839 -20.86 -44.41 -17.34
N PRO A 840 -21.52 -45.52 -17.72
CA PRO A 840 -20.97 -46.86 -17.54
C PRO A 840 -19.71 -47.04 -18.38
N THR A 841 -18.61 -47.45 -17.76
CA THR A 841 -17.41 -47.86 -18.48
C THR A 841 -17.71 -49.12 -19.30
N PRO A 842 -17.39 -49.16 -20.60
CA PRO A 842 -17.46 -50.42 -21.35
C PRO A 842 -16.55 -51.47 -20.70
N PRO A 843 -16.93 -52.76 -20.73
CA PRO A 843 -16.14 -53.82 -20.10
C PRO A 843 -14.74 -53.90 -20.71
N PRO A 844 -13.71 -54.25 -19.92
CA PRO A 844 -12.34 -54.32 -20.41
C PRO A 844 -12.23 -55.40 -21.50
N VAL A 845 -11.80 -55.00 -22.69
CA VAL A 845 -11.51 -55.92 -23.79
C VAL A 845 -10.41 -56.88 -23.33
N GLN A 846 -10.73 -58.17 -23.27
CA GLN A 846 -9.76 -59.21 -22.88
C GLN A 846 -8.56 -59.17 -23.83
N SER A 847 -7.36 -59.03 -23.28
CA SER A 847 -6.15 -58.97 -24.08
C SER A 847 -5.89 -60.31 -24.76
N LYS A 848 -5.86 -60.34 -26.10
CA LYS A 848 -5.42 -61.50 -26.89
C LYS A 848 -3.91 -61.76 -26.73
N LYS A 849 -3.50 -62.26 -25.56
CA LYS A 849 -2.28 -63.05 -25.43
C LYS A 849 -2.63 -64.49 -25.79
N ASN A 850 -2.41 -64.86 -27.05
CA ASN A 850 -2.01 -66.19 -27.53
C ASN A 850 -2.05 -66.22 -29.06
N MET A 851 -0.92 -65.89 -29.68
CA MET A 851 -0.54 -66.37 -31.00
C MET A 851 0.97 -66.23 -31.10
N ASN A 852 1.68 -67.36 -31.20
CA ASN A 852 3.08 -67.35 -31.56
C ASN A 852 3.19 -66.91 -33.03
N TYR A 853 4.21 -66.14 -33.36
CA TYR A 853 4.63 -65.94 -34.74
C TYR A 853 6.05 -66.46 -34.87
N ASP A 854 6.24 -67.40 -35.80
CA ASP A 854 7.55 -67.90 -36.17
C ASP A 854 8.37 -66.84 -36.90
N LYS A 855 9.69 -67.06 -36.95
CA LYS A 855 10.60 -66.24 -37.76
C LYS A 855 10.57 -66.66 -39.23
N ASN A 856 10.61 -65.66 -40.10
CA ASN A 856 10.78 -65.62 -41.58
C ASN A 856 9.47 -65.11 -42.24
N ASP A 857 9.42 -64.00 -43.00
CA ASP A 857 10.31 -63.58 -44.09
C ASP A 857 10.36 -62.07 -44.39
N GLN A 858 11.57 -61.61 -44.73
CA GLN A 858 11.96 -60.68 -45.81
C GLN A 858 11.08 -59.46 -46.25
N SER A 859 11.60 -58.27 -45.89
CA SER A 859 12.00 -57.21 -46.86
C SER A 859 10.94 -56.15 -47.30
N PRO A 860 11.28 -55.06 -48.04
CA PRO A 860 11.10 -53.71 -47.45
C PRO A 860 10.59 -52.59 -48.38
N TYR A 861 9.76 -51.66 -47.89
CA TYR A 861 9.49 -50.39 -48.59
C TYR A 861 9.56 -49.14 -47.70
N LYS A 862 9.80 -48.01 -48.37
CA LYS A 862 10.24 -46.72 -47.83
C LYS A 862 9.44 -45.61 -48.52
N GLU A 863 9.16 -44.53 -47.79
CA GLU A 863 8.75 -43.20 -48.30
C GLU A 863 7.56 -43.12 -49.27
N GLU A 864 6.45 -42.55 -48.78
CA GLU A 864 5.72 -41.54 -49.56
C GLU A 864 5.10 -40.47 -48.65
N LYS A 865 4.83 -39.27 -49.20
CA LYS A 865 4.17 -38.14 -48.51
C LYS A 865 2.94 -37.72 -49.33
N MET A 866 1.89 -37.24 -48.66
CA MET A 866 0.75 -36.58 -49.32
C MET A 866 0.69 -35.07 -48.99
N PRO A 867 0.03 -34.25 -49.86
CA PRO A 867 0.45 -32.87 -50.07
C PRO A 867 -0.47 -31.81 -49.43
N LEU A 868 -0.02 -30.56 -49.51
CA LEU A 868 -0.88 -29.37 -49.36
C LEU A 868 -1.66 -29.12 -50.66
N ALA A 869 -2.75 -28.36 -50.56
CA ALA A 869 -3.51 -27.86 -51.69
C ALA A 869 -3.51 -26.32 -51.69
N ASP A 870 -3.20 -25.72 -52.83
CA ASP A 870 -3.15 -24.26 -53.02
C ASP A 870 -4.49 -23.68 -53.49
N SER A 871 -4.62 -22.36 -53.33
CA SER A 871 -5.77 -21.55 -53.74
C SER A 871 -5.70 -21.10 -55.20
N ASN A 872 -6.88 -20.99 -55.84
CA ASN A 872 -7.19 -20.03 -56.91
C ASN A 872 -8.42 -19.22 -56.49
#